data_AF-A0A1F9BHW8-F1
#
_entry.id   AF-A0A1F9BHW8-F1
#
_cell.length_a   1.000
_cell.length_b   1.000
_cell.length_c   1.000
_cell.angle_alpha   90.00
_cell.angle_beta   90.00
_cell.angle_gamma   90.00
#
_symmetry.space_group_name_H-M   'P 1'
#
loop_
_entity.id
_entity.type
_entity.pdbx_description
1 polymer ?
#
loop_
_entity_poly.entity_id
_entity_poly.type
_entity_poly.pdbx_seq_one_letter_code
_entity_poly.pdbx_strand_id
1 'polypeptide(L)'
;MSAFFKKKSPPNAGGLLARFMVVVCSLTLVLPASIFTARTAGAQNIGPDGNAPFSLKTVQLIDPPGLVGFLNVTNPADQTQVNAAKAAAIALGKALLWDMQVGSDGKTACASCHFRAGTDARSKGTLNPGVNGAFNVVSRDTRAVVGPTGELTGFEFPFHQRNNPELLASKVIQDYDDAVGAQGIRLNQFVDIVPGQAEETFTPIPDSIFNDGAGNNVRQVTRRNTPTYINAALFFTSFHDGRANNVFNGANNWGPADDNAVVFAVGGLGNLVSEKPRIRFAALASQALAPPLTDMEMSYRGRTWPKIGKKMLSLKPLAKQKVHEQDSVFGPPNTIYGAPRYNPTLPLGLGIVDTATGKGLTATYADLIKAAFHPRYWDETLLTAAQHLEFVDPSNPNLGLKIVNETDSPFDPNNTNHFTLMEANFSLFFGWAVQLYEMVLISDNSKFDRFQEGKTDLASQFTDEEKQGLEVFALMGCGACHSGPEFTGHSQKAIQSVNPLTQNPFGAIGVEFQPKFGNSFVDEGIYNIGVRPTGDDVGRAGFTLTFDSQRKPALRDRTFPISFTLLAQLGAKVPAYLREFVPPLPATPKGVKRSEMVQGAFKVPSLRNVDLTGPYFHNGSVGTLTQMIDFYTRGGNFPKANAKNLHPAIVQLFQLQDQEGLHRAMVSFLRTLTDERVQNEQAPFDHPELFVP
;
A
#
# COMPACT_ATOMS: atom_id res chain seq x y z
N MET A 1 71.26 42.37 -22.39
CA MET A 1 69.80 42.30 -22.58
C MET A 1 69.11 43.23 -21.59
N SER A 2 67.83 43.57 -21.82
CA SER A 2 67.06 44.68 -21.20
C SER A 2 67.15 44.77 -19.66
N ALA A 3 67.20 45.93 -18.98
CA ALA A 3 66.56 47.25 -19.15
C ALA A 3 65.06 47.28 -18.71
N PHE A 4 64.54 48.25 -17.92
CA PHE A 4 65.15 49.40 -17.22
C PHE A 4 64.29 49.86 -15.99
N PHE A 5 64.70 50.92 -15.28
CA PHE A 5 64.06 51.52 -14.08
C PHE A 5 62.73 52.33 -14.38
N LYS A 6 61.94 52.98 -13.47
CA LYS A 6 62.19 53.60 -12.12
C LYS A 6 60.91 54.01 -11.31
N LYS A 7 61.03 54.03 -9.97
CA LYS A 7 60.32 54.75 -8.86
C LYS A 7 59.02 55.61 -9.03
N LYS A 8 58.03 55.32 -8.14
CA LYS A 8 57.29 56.19 -7.14
C LYS A 8 56.57 57.54 -7.50
N SER A 9 55.22 57.50 -7.53
CA SER A 9 54.19 58.18 -6.64
C SER A 9 54.32 59.62 -6.08
N PRO A 10 53.21 60.36 -5.76
CA PRO A 10 51.77 60.23 -6.08
C PRO A 10 51.25 61.54 -6.78
N PRO A 11 50.34 62.48 -6.33
CA PRO A 11 49.36 62.62 -5.21
C PRO A 11 47.89 63.10 -5.57
N ASN A 12 47.04 63.28 -4.54
CA ASN A 12 45.89 64.21 -4.34
C ASN A 12 44.58 64.27 -5.20
N ALA A 13 43.47 63.91 -4.53
CA ALA A 13 42.23 64.69 -4.25
C ALA A 13 41.24 65.20 -5.33
N GLY A 14 39.93 65.13 -4.98
CA GLY A 14 38.98 66.25 -5.22
C GLY A 14 37.75 66.00 -6.11
N GLY A 15 36.71 65.35 -5.58
CA GLY A 15 35.47 64.96 -6.31
C GLY A 15 34.63 66.05 -7.03
N LEU A 16 33.60 65.59 -7.74
CA LEU A 16 32.52 66.41 -8.30
C LEU A 16 31.17 65.66 -8.23
N LEU A 17 30.05 66.40 -8.14
CA LEU A 17 28.70 65.85 -8.03
C LEU A 17 28.12 65.41 -9.39
N ALA A 18 27.29 64.37 -9.38
CA ALA A 18 26.33 64.06 -10.44
C ALA A 18 24.90 64.07 -9.88
N ARG A 19 23.91 64.44 -10.72
CA ARG A 19 22.53 64.73 -10.31
C ARG A 19 21.60 63.51 -10.37
N PHE A 20 20.53 63.55 -9.59
CA PHE A 20 19.34 62.70 -9.79
C PHE A 20 18.77 62.86 -11.20
N MET A 21 18.39 61.74 -11.81
CA MET A 21 17.37 61.69 -12.86
C MET A 21 16.56 60.41 -12.69
N VAL A 22 15.29 60.54 -12.30
CA VAL A 22 14.39 59.40 -12.12
C VAL A 22 13.81 59.02 -13.48
N VAL A 23 14.09 57.80 -13.94
CA VAL A 23 13.44 57.20 -15.10
C VAL A 23 12.50 56.10 -14.60
N VAL A 24 11.20 56.34 -14.67
CA VAL A 24 10.19 55.30 -14.47
C VAL A 24 10.20 54.41 -15.72
N CYS A 25 10.66 53.17 -15.59
CA CYS A 25 10.69 52.21 -16.69
C CYS A 25 9.82 51.00 -16.34
N SER A 26 8.70 50.87 -17.04
CA SER A 26 7.75 49.77 -16.85
C SER A 26 8.32 48.47 -17.42
N LEU A 27 8.91 47.62 -16.58
CA LEU A 27 9.44 46.32 -17.00
C LEU A 27 8.30 45.31 -17.22
N THR A 28 7.66 45.36 -18.38
CA THR A 28 7.03 44.16 -18.97
C THR A 28 8.16 43.18 -19.31
N LEU A 29 8.35 42.18 -18.45
CA LEU A 29 9.49 41.28 -18.49
C LEU A 29 9.31 40.21 -19.59
N VAL A 30 9.49 40.63 -20.84
CA VAL A 30 9.55 39.74 -22.00
C VAL A 30 10.80 38.86 -21.86
N LEU A 31 10.59 37.60 -21.48
CA LEU A 31 11.65 36.60 -21.40
C LEU A 31 12.26 36.39 -22.81
N PRO A 32 13.59 36.54 -22.99
CA PRO A 32 14.21 36.30 -24.27
C PRO A 32 14.20 34.80 -24.60
N ALA A 33 13.70 34.45 -25.78
CA ALA A 33 13.58 33.07 -26.28
C ALA A 33 14.94 32.44 -26.68
N SER A 34 15.99 32.63 -25.87
CA SER A 34 17.40 32.49 -26.27
C SER A 34 18.24 31.67 -25.28
N ILE A 35 17.61 30.89 -24.41
CA ILE A 35 18.27 29.89 -23.54
C ILE A 35 17.97 28.44 -24.01
N PHE A 36 17.15 28.26 -25.06
CA PHE A 36 16.68 26.97 -25.57
C PHE A 36 17.64 26.25 -26.56
N THR A 37 18.97 26.43 -26.43
CA THR A 37 19.96 25.80 -27.33
C THR A 37 21.20 25.25 -26.62
N ALA A 38 21.04 24.32 -25.65
CA ALA A 38 22.16 23.47 -25.19
C ALA A 38 21.80 22.18 -24.40
N ARG A 39 20.56 21.63 -24.45
CA ARG A 39 20.29 20.29 -23.86
C ARG A 39 19.05 19.56 -24.41
N THR A 40 18.95 19.44 -25.74
CA THR A 40 17.96 18.58 -26.44
C THR A 40 18.29 17.08 -26.34
N ALA A 41 18.71 16.64 -25.15
CA ALA A 41 19.01 15.25 -24.78
C ALA A 41 18.75 15.11 -23.27
N GLY A 42 17.58 14.59 -22.90
CA GLY A 42 17.14 14.45 -21.51
C GLY A 42 15.63 14.34 -21.33
N ALA A 43 14.84 15.10 -22.10
CA ALA A 43 13.38 15.00 -22.14
C ALA A 43 12.93 13.82 -23.04
N GLN A 44 13.45 12.62 -22.79
CA GLN A 44 13.06 11.42 -23.51
C GLN A 44 11.93 10.70 -22.76
N ASN A 45 10.70 10.90 -23.24
CA ASN A 45 9.54 10.02 -22.97
C ASN A 45 9.74 8.67 -23.70
N ILE A 46 10.83 7.98 -23.39
CA ILE A 46 11.30 6.79 -24.09
C ILE A 46 11.69 5.76 -23.02
N GLY A 47 11.16 4.55 -23.13
CA GLY A 47 11.59 3.43 -22.29
C GLY A 47 13.05 3.05 -22.57
N PRO A 48 13.64 2.09 -21.83
CA PRO A 48 15.03 1.67 -22.04
C PRO A 48 15.34 1.22 -23.48
N ASP A 49 14.32 0.80 -24.24
CA ASP A 49 14.44 0.12 -25.53
C ASP A 49 14.01 0.98 -26.75
N GLY A 50 13.84 2.28 -26.58
CA GLY A 50 13.55 3.21 -27.69
C GLY A 50 12.08 3.28 -28.17
N ASN A 51 11.29 2.21 -28.00
CA ASN A 51 10.07 1.99 -28.80
C ASN A 51 8.79 1.58 -28.03
N ALA A 52 8.77 1.66 -26.70
CA ALA A 52 7.58 1.29 -25.90
C ALA A 52 6.82 2.55 -25.39
N PRO A 53 5.49 2.65 -25.57
CA PRO A 53 4.70 3.78 -25.06
C PRO A 53 4.55 3.73 -23.53
N PHE A 54 4.42 4.89 -22.86
CA PHE A 54 4.29 4.95 -21.40
C PHE A 54 2.90 4.56 -20.85
N SER A 55 2.08 3.84 -21.62
CA SER A 55 0.77 3.35 -21.17
C SER A 55 0.89 2.19 -20.18
N LEU A 56 0.00 2.20 -19.18
CA LEU A 56 -0.43 1.07 -18.36
C LEU A 56 -0.34 -0.26 -19.11
N LYS A 57 -0.91 -0.31 -20.32
CA LYS A 57 -1.05 -1.52 -21.14
C LYS A 57 0.26 -2.26 -21.43
N THR A 58 1.42 -1.62 -21.32
CA THR A 58 2.74 -2.24 -21.53
C THR A 58 3.30 -3.07 -20.37
N VAL A 59 2.72 -2.98 -19.16
CA VAL A 59 3.28 -3.63 -17.95
C VAL A 59 2.63 -4.99 -17.73
N GLN A 60 3.35 -6.09 -17.95
CA GLN A 60 2.80 -7.42 -17.65
C GLN A 60 2.64 -7.63 -16.13
N LEU A 61 1.52 -8.22 -15.72
CA LEU A 61 1.37 -8.80 -14.39
C LEU A 61 2.00 -10.19 -14.36
N ILE A 62 2.60 -10.55 -13.23
CA ILE A 62 3.28 -11.84 -13.04
C ILE A 62 2.40 -12.71 -12.14
N ASP A 63 2.03 -13.90 -12.62
CA ASP A 63 1.49 -14.95 -11.74
C ASP A 63 2.56 -15.42 -10.75
N PRO A 64 2.26 -15.45 -9.43
CA PRO A 64 3.18 -16.00 -8.44
C PRO A 64 3.62 -17.43 -8.77
N PRO A 65 4.94 -17.72 -8.87
CA PRO A 65 5.44 -19.05 -9.15
C PRO A 65 4.92 -20.08 -8.15
N GLY A 66 4.31 -21.15 -8.67
CA GLY A 66 3.70 -22.21 -7.86
C GLY A 66 2.21 -21.99 -7.52
N LEU A 67 1.59 -20.84 -7.86
CA LEU A 67 0.14 -20.60 -7.71
C LEU A 67 -0.71 -21.79 -8.19
N VAL A 68 -0.38 -22.34 -9.37
CA VAL A 68 -1.12 -23.45 -9.99
C VAL A 68 -1.15 -24.71 -9.11
N GLY A 69 -0.14 -24.93 -8.25
CA GLY A 69 -0.12 -26.03 -7.27
C GLY A 69 -1.01 -25.85 -6.05
N PHE A 70 -1.67 -24.68 -5.92
CA PHE A 70 -2.71 -24.42 -4.93
C PHE A 70 -4.12 -24.40 -5.54
N LEU A 71 -4.25 -24.24 -6.86
CA LEU A 71 -5.53 -24.21 -7.57
C LEU A 71 -6.15 -25.60 -7.73
N ASN A 72 -7.48 -25.68 -7.85
CA ASN A 72 -8.17 -26.92 -8.18
C ASN A 72 -7.99 -27.28 -9.66
N VAL A 73 -6.83 -27.85 -10.00
CA VAL A 73 -6.50 -28.32 -11.35
C VAL A 73 -5.93 -29.74 -11.31
N THR A 74 -6.41 -30.59 -12.21
CA THR A 74 -5.89 -31.96 -12.40
C THR A 74 -4.71 -32.00 -13.37
N ASN A 75 -4.67 -31.05 -14.31
CA ASN A 75 -3.60 -30.87 -15.27
C ASN A 75 -3.14 -29.39 -15.26
N PRO A 76 -1.94 -29.07 -14.74
CA PRO A 76 -1.40 -27.72 -14.75
C PRO A 76 -1.22 -27.08 -16.14
N ALA A 77 -1.25 -27.87 -17.22
CA ALA A 77 -1.19 -27.39 -18.60
C ALA A 77 -2.58 -27.14 -19.22
N ASP A 78 -3.68 -27.51 -18.55
CA ASP A 78 -5.03 -27.20 -19.01
C ASP A 78 -5.43 -25.79 -18.54
N GLN A 79 -5.20 -24.81 -19.41
CA GLN A 79 -5.53 -23.41 -19.14
C GLN A 79 -7.03 -23.19 -18.90
N THR A 80 -7.91 -24.10 -19.32
CA THR A 80 -9.35 -24.05 -19.03
C THR A 80 -9.61 -24.29 -17.54
N GLN A 81 -9.00 -25.34 -16.97
CA GLN A 81 -9.06 -25.63 -15.53
C GLN A 81 -8.40 -24.51 -14.72
N VAL A 82 -7.22 -24.04 -15.14
CA VAL A 82 -6.53 -22.92 -14.48
C VAL A 82 -7.36 -21.64 -14.49
N ASN A 83 -8.01 -21.29 -15.62
CA ASN A 83 -8.89 -20.12 -15.71
C ASN A 83 -10.15 -20.30 -14.84
N ALA A 84 -10.79 -21.47 -14.84
CA ALA A 84 -11.97 -21.73 -14.01
C ALA A 84 -11.67 -21.61 -12.50
N ALA A 85 -10.58 -22.23 -12.05
CA ALA A 85 -10.14 -22.15 -10.65
C ALA A 85 -9.76 -20.70 -10.26
N LYS A 86 -9.11 -19.94 -11.15
CA LYS A 86 -8.85 -18.50 -10.94
C LYS A 86 -10.14 -17.68 -10.86
N ALA A 87 -11.14 -17.94 -11.71
CA ALA A 87 -12.41 -17.21 -11.69
C ALA A 87 -13.17 -17.44 -10.36
N ALA A 88 -13.19 -18.69 -9.87
CA ALA A 88 -13.71 -19.02 -8.54
C ALA A 88 -12.94 -18.29 -7.42
N ALA A 89 -11.60 -18.25 -7.49
CA ALA A 89 -10.77 -17.54 -6.52
C ALA A 89 -10.97 -16.01 -6.56
N ILE A 90 -11.20 -15.41 -7.74
CA ILE A 90 -11.49 -13.98 -7.89
C ILE A 90 -12.87 -13.63 -7.32
N ALA A 91 -13.89 -14.46 -7.54
CA ALA A 91 -15.20 -14.29 -6.92
C ALA A 91 -15.12 -14.42 -5.39
N LEU A 92 -14.40 -15.42 -4.89
CA LEU A 92 -14.10 -15.55 -3.46
C LEU A 92 -13.35 -14.32 -2.92
N GLY A 93 -12.41 -13.75 -3.68
CA GLY A 93 -11.64 -12.58 -3.32
C GLY A 93 -12.48 -11.32 -3.22
N LYS A 94 -13.33 -11.06 -4.22
CA LYS A 94 -14.30 -9.97 -4.20
C LYS A 94 -15.27 -10.15 -3.04
N ALA A 95 -15.75 -11.37 -2.78
CA ALA A 95 -16.66 -11.63 -1.67
C ALA A 95 -16.00 -11.36 -0.31
N LEU A 96 -14.75 -11.81 -0.10
CA LEU A 96 -14.04 -11.65 1.17
C LEU A 96 -13.51 -10.22 1.40
N LEU A 97 -13.17 -9.47 0.36
CA LEU A 97 -12.75 -8.07 0.48
C LEU A 97 -13.95 -7.16 0.85
N TRP A 98 -15.13 -7.46 0.29
CA TRP A 98 -16.34 -6.63 0.45
C TRP A 98 -17.30 -7.07 1.57
N ASP A 99 -17.24 -8.30 2.09
CA ASP A 99 -18.22 -8.75 3.09
C ASP A 99 -17.96 -8.17 4.49
N MET A 100 -18.91 -7.36 4.95
CA MET A 100 -18.95 -6.75 6.30
C MET A 100 -18.98 -7.78 7.44
N GLN A 101 -19.39 -9.03 7.15
CA GLN A 101 -19.41 -10.14 8.10
C GLN A 101 -17.99 -10.64 8.46
N VAL A 102 -16.96 -10.28 7.68
CA VAL A 102 -15.56 -10.62 7.98
C VAL A 102 -15.08 -9.92 9.25
N GLY A 103 -15.50 -8.68 9.53
CA GLY A 103 -15.18 -8.00 10.79
C GLY A 103 -15.83 -8.63 12.02
N SER A 104 -15.26 -8.42 13.20
CA SER A 104 -15.84 -8.92 14.47
C SER A 104 -17.15 -8.24 14.85
N ASP A 105 -17.35 -6.98 14.43
CA ASP A 105 -18.57 -6.20 14.66
C ASP A 105 -19.68 -6.43 13.61
N GLY A 106 -19.43 -7.35 12.66
CA GLY A 106 -20.32 -7.68 11.55
C GLY A 106 -20.67 -6.52 10.61
N LYS A 107 -19.91 -5.42 10.65
CA LYS A 107 -20.16 -4.16 9.91
C LYS A 107 -18.91 -3.68 9.16
N THR A 108 -17.72 -4.01 9.65
CA THR A 108 -16.46 -3.63 9.01
C THR A 108 -15.95 -4.72 8.06
N ALA A 109 -15.69 -4.34 6.80
CA ALA A 109 -15.00 -5.12 5.77
C ALA A 109 -13.62 -4.50 5.49
N CYS A 110 -12.76 -5.17 4.70
CA CYS A 110 -11.62 -4.48 4.10
C CYS A 110 -12.12 -3.27 3.27
N ALA A 111 -13.18 -3.46 2.49
CA ALA A 111 -13.81 -2.41 1.71
C ALA A 111 -14.25 -1.18 2.53
N SER A 112 -14.66 -1.30 3.80
CA SER A 112 -15.10 -0.11 4.57
C SER A 112 -13.98 0.91 4.86
N CYS A 113 -12.73 0.51 4.69
CA CYS A 113 -11.56 1.41 4.74
C CYS A 113 -11.06 1.83 3.34
N HIS A 114 -11.60 1.23 2.27
CA HIS A 114 -11.06 1.32 0.91
C HIS A 114 -12.12 1.62 -0.17
N PHE A 115 -13.36 1.96 0.22
CA PHE A 115 -14.54 1.94 -0.64
C PHE A 115 -14.48 2.91 -1.84
N ARG A 116 -13.73 4.01 -1.75
CA ARG A 116 -13.68 5.04 -2.81
C ARG A 116 -12.30 5.12 -3.43
N ALA A 117 -12.20 4.75 -4.72
CA ALA A 117 -10.94 4.63 -5.46
C ALA A 117 -9.86 3.77 -4.74
N GLY A 118 -10.29 2.81 -3.91
CA GLY A 118 -9.42 1.99 -3.08
C GLY A 118 -8.97 2.64 -1.76
N THR A 119 -9.55 3.77 -1.33
CA THR A 119 -9.10 4.56 -0.15
C THR A 119 -10.25 4.98 0.77
N ASP A 120 -9.91 5.48 1.98
CA ASP A 120 -10.89 6.03 2.92
C ASP A 120 -11.05 7.54 2.68
N ALA A 121 -12.18 7.94 2.11
CA ALA A 121 -12.47 9.34 1.79
C ALA A 121 -13.29 10.06 2.88
N ARG A 122 -13.38 9.51 4.11
CA ARG A 122 -14.19 10.09 5.20
C ARG A 122 -13.53 11.33 5.84
N SER A 123 -14.32 12.40 5.96
CA SER A 123 -13.98 13.60 6.75
C SER A 123 -14.10 13.40 8.27
N LYS A 124 -14.94 12.44 8.69
CA LYS A 124 -15.40 12.32 10.08
C LYS A 124 -14.89 11.07 10.77
N GLY A 125 -14.33 11.26 11.97
CA GLY A 125 -13.80 10.21 12.82
C GLY A 125 -12.62 9.48 12.19
N THR A 126 -11.80 10.19 11.40
CA THR A 126 -10.62 9.69 10.68
C THR A 126 -9.31 10.29 11.20
N LEU A 127 -9.33 10.97 12.35
CA LEU A 127 -8.14 11.52 13.00
C LEU A 127 -7.53 10.53 14.00
N ASN A 128 -6.21 10.39 13.98
CA ASN A 128 -5.40 9.63 14.92
C ASN A 128 -4.41 10.57 15.63
N PRO A 129 -4.24 10.48 16.96
CA PRO A 129 -3.49 11.47 17.76
C PRO A 129 -1.96 11.26 17.77
N GLY A 130 -1.40 10.88 16.61
CA GLY A 130 0.03 10.89 16.35
C GLY A 130 0.88 9.99 17.26
N VAL A 131 2.02 10.52 17.67
CA VAL A 131 2.94 9.87 18.63
C VAL A 131 2.78 10.38 20.04
N ASN A 132 2.33 11.61 20.23
CA ASN A 132 2.14 12.17 21.56
C ASN A 132 0.90 11.58 22.29
N GLY A 133 -0.08 11.05 21.54
CA GLY A 133 -1.25 10.35 22.08
C GLY A 133 -2.43 11.24 22.46
N ALA A 134 -2.34 12.55 22.24
CA ALA A 134 -3.43 13.51 22.37
C ALA A 134 -3.76 14.17 21.02
N PHE A 135 -5.05 14.33 20.73
CA PHE A 135 -5.51 15.03 19.52
C PHE A 135 -5.09 16.51 19.59
N ASN A 136 -4.49 17.07 18.54
CA ASN A 136 -4.02 18.46 18.55
C ASN A 136 -4.63 19.33 17.44
N VAL A 137 -5.24 18.75 16.40
CA VAL A 137 -5.94 19.52 15.36
C VAL A 137 -7.05 20.37 15.97
N VAL A 138 -7.06 21.68 15.67
CA VAL A 138 -8.11 22.61 16.12
C VAL A 138 -9.00 23.01 14.96
N SER A 139 -10.29 22.73 15.05
CA SER A 139 -11.29 23.11 14.05
C SER A 139 -11.39 24.64 13.94
N ARG A 140 -11.26 25.19 12.73
CA ARG A 140 -11.32 26.65 12.52
C ARG A 140 -12.72 27.24 12.71
N ASP A 141 -13.76 26.44 12.54
CA ASP A 141 -15.15 26.87 12.71
C ASP A 141 -15.55 26.87 14.19
N THR A 142 -15.26 25.79 14.92
CA THR A 142 -15.69 25.63 16.33
C THR A 142 -14.67 26.15 17.35
N ARG A 143 -13.40 26.30 16.95
CA ARG A 143 -12.25 26.58 17.84
C ARG A 143 -11.98 25.54 18.92
N ALA A 144 -12.63 24.37 18.84
CA ALA A 144 -12.36 23.22 19.67
C ALA A 144 -11.31 22.28 19.04
N VAL A 145 -10.68 21.45 19.87
CA VAL A 145 -9.87 20.31 19.40
C VAL A 145 -10.79 19.30 18.72
N VAL A 146 -10.38 18.79 17.56
CA VAL A 146 -11.06 17.72 16.84
C VAL A 146 -10.80 16.40 17.56
N GLY A 147 -11.80 15.91 18.30
CA GLY A 147 -11.72 14.62 18.99
C GLY A 147 -11.86 13.41 18.06
N PRO A 148 -11.84 12.16 18.60
CA PRO A 148 -11.84 10.92 17.81
C PRO A 148 -13.10 10.69 16.96
N THR A 149 -14.19 11.42 17.21
CA THR A 149 -15.42 11.41 16.39
C THR A 149 -15.69 12.73 15.67
N GLY A 150 -14.74 13.67 15.73
CA GLY A 150 -14.84 14.98 15.11
C GLY A 150 -14.73 14.92 13.58
N GLU A 151 -14.97 16.05 12.93
CA GLU A 151 -14.90 16.18 11.47
C GLU A 151 -13.80 17.15 11.07
N LEU A 152 -13.02 16.75 10.06
CA LEU A 152 -11.97 17.55 9.43
C LEU A 152 -12.53 18.23 8.18
N THR A 153 -12.25 19.52 8.01
CA THR A 153 -12.55 20.26 6.79
C THR A 153 -11.29 20.45 5.95
N GLY A 154 -11.43 21.02 4.75
CA GLY A 154 -10.27 21.44 3.95
C GLY A 154 -9.40 22.52 4.62
N PHE A 155 -9.88 23.20 5.66
CA PHE A 155 -9.18 24.32 6.29
C PHE A 155 -8.15 23.91 7.36
N GLU A 156 -8.28 22.74 7.97
CA GLU A 156 -7.28 22.22 8.92
C GLU A 156 -5.98 21.80 8.20
N PHE A 157 -6.04 21.54 6.88
CA PHE A 157 -4.92 21.11 6.05
C PHE A 157 -4.11 22.26 5.43
N PRO A 158 -2.79 22.08 5.23
CA PRO A 158 -2.00 20.95 5.68
C PRO A 158 -1.75 21.03 7.20
N PHE A 159 -1.42 19.92 7.87
CA PHE A 159 -1.18 19.95 9.31
C PHE A 159 0.10 20.73 9.68
N HIS A 160 1.09 20.76 8.78
CA HIS A 160 2.29 21.61 8.87
C HIS A 160 2.13 22.87 8.00
N GLN A 161 1.83 24.02 8.59
CA GLN A 161 1.59 25.29 7.88
C GLN A 161 2.67 26.34 8.12
N ARG A 162 2.89 27.19 7.11
CA ARG A 162 3.87 28.28 7.13
C ARG A 162 3.29 29.56 6.56
N ASN A 163 3.82 30.72 6.99
CA ASN A 163 3.43 32.05 6.49
C ASN A 163 3.51 32.20 4.96
N ASN A 164 4.44 31.47 4.32
CA ASN A 164 4.47 31.20 2.89
C ASN A 164 4.71 29.68 2.79
N PRO A 165 3.87 28.91 2.07
CA PRO A 165 3.94 27.46 2.05
C PRO A 165 5.11 26.92 1.20
N GLU A 166 5.60 27.68 0.24
CA GLU A 166 6.64 27.28 -0.72
C GLU A 166 8.07 27.53 -0.21
N LEU A 167 8.24 28.37 0.82
CA LEU A 167 9.53 28.81 1.32
C LEU A 167 9.91 28.15 2.66
N LEU A 168 10.93 27.28 2.65
CA LEU A 168 11.41 26.55 3.84
C LEU A 168 11.93 27.46 4.98
N ALA A 169 12.34 28.69 4.63
CA ALA A 169 12.77 29.70 5.60
C ALA A 169 11.60 30.44 6.27
N SER A 170 10.37 30.32 5.74
CA SER A 170 9.19 31.01 6.27
C SER A 170 8.74 30.43 7.61
N LYS A 171 8.20 31.32 8.48
CA LYS A 171 7.76 30.99 9.84
C LYS A 171 6.68 29.89 9.80
N VAL A 172 6.87 28.83 10.58
CA VAL A 172 5.83 27.83 10.89
C VAL A 172 4.76 28.47 11.77
N ILE A 173 3.49 28.29 11.41
CA ILE A 173 2.32 28.83 12.13
C ILE A 173 1.42 27.76 12.73
N GLN A 174 1.52 26.53 12.23
CA GLN A 174 0.80 25.35 12.72
C GLN A 174 1.67 24.12 12.48
N ASP A 175 1.71 23.21 13.45
CA ASP A 175 2.29 21.88 13.28
C ASP A 175 1.54 20.90 14.18
N TYR A 176 1.08 19.80 13.61
CA TYR A 176 0.44 18.69 14.33
C TYR A 176 1.17 17.38 13.97
N ASP A 177 1.37 16.48 14.93
CA ASP A 177 1.81 15.09 14.69
C ASP A 177 0.64 14.11 14.52
N ASP A 178 -0.61 14.57 14.68
CA ASP A 178 -1.80 13.83 14.27
C ASP A 178 -1.68 13.29 12.83
N ALA A 179 -2.35 12.17 12.57
CA ALA A 179 -2.46 11.55 11.25
C ALA A 179 -3.92 11.38 10.85
N VAL A 180 -4.21 11.44 9.56
CA VAL A 180 -5.49 10.97 9.00
C VAL A 180 -5.34 9.52 8.57
N GLY A 181 -6.31 8.68 8.94
CA GLY A 181 -6.32 7.25 8.69
C GLY A 181 -7.73 6.69 8.58
N ALA A 182 -7.84 5.41 8.23
CA ALA A 182 -9.12 4.74 8.20
C ALA A 182 -9.69 4.53 9.60
N GLN A 183 -10.99 4.71 9.71
CA GLN A 183 -11.74 4.37 10.91
C GLN A 183 -12.12 2.88 10.90
N GLY A 184 -11.51 2.13 11.83
CA GLY A 184 -11.74 0.70 12.04
C GLY A 184 -12.83 0.43 13.08
N ILE A 185 -12.55 -0.39 14.09
CA ILE A 185 -13.55 -0.82 15.10
C ILE A 185 -13.32 -0.27 16.51
N ARG A 186 -14.33 -0.44 17.38
CA ARG A 186 -14.20 -0.18 18.83
C ARG A 186 -13.31 -1.23 19.48
N LEU A 187 -12.41 -0.80 20.36
CA LEU A 187 -11.56 -1.71 21.11
C LEU A 187 -12.39 -2.63 22.03
N ASN A 188 -12.25 -3.94 21.86
CA ASN A 188 -12.84 -4.98 22.71
C ASN A 188 -11.94 -6.22 22.73
N GLN A 189 -12.09 -7.05 23.76
CA GLN A 189 -11.45 -8.37 23.88
C GLN A 189 -12.30 -9.41 23.15
N PHE A 190 -11.74 -10.17 22.21
CA PHE A 190 -12.41 -11.32 21.61
C PHE A 190 -12.67 -12.39 22.67
N VAL A 191 -13.89 -12.94 22.68
CA VAL A 191 -14.25 -14.11 23.49
C VAL A 191 -14.40 -15.32 22.58
N ASP A 192 -15.44 -15.34 21.74
CA ASP A 192 -15.62 -16.38 20.72
C ASP A 192 -16.54 -15.95 19.57
N ILE A 193 -16.51 -16.71 18.46
CA ILE A 193 -17.51 -16.66 17.39
C ILE A 193 -18.85 -17.26 17.85
N VAL A 194 -19.91 -16.93 17.13
CA VAL A 194 -21.16 -17.70 17.16
C VAL A 194 -21.42 -18.17 15.72
N PRO A 195 -21.35 -19.49 15.42
CA PRO A 195 -21.66 -20.02 14.09
C PRO A 195 -23.05 -19.57 13.61
N GLY A 196 -23.15 -19.20 12.33
CA GLY A 196 -24.35 -18.60 11.74
C GLY A 196 -24.59 -17.13 12.09
N GLN A 197 -23.69 -16.46 12.82
CA GLN A 197 -23.81 -15.03 13.15
C GLN A 197 -22.66 -14.17 12.60
N ALA A 198 -23.02 -12.95 12.18
CA ALA A 198 -22.07 -11.96 11.66
C ALA A 198 -21.34 -11.17 12.76
N GLU A 199 -21.92 -11.07 13.96
CA GLU A 199 -21.34 -10.40 15.12
C GLU A 199 -20.76 -11.43 16.10
N GLU A 200 -19.60 -11.12 16.69
CA GLU A 200 -18.87 -12.03 17.59
C GLU A 200 -19.07 -11.66 19.07
N THR A 201 -18.82 -12.60 19.98
CA THR A 201 -18.88 -12.33 21.42
C THR A 201 -17.58 -11.68 21.92
N PHE A 202 -17.73 -10.74 22.86
CA PHE A 202 -16.62 -9.92 23.34
C PHE A 202 -16.82 -9.45 24.78
N THR A 203 -15.71 -9.02 25.40
CA THR A 203 -15.70 -8.25 26.64
C THR A 203 -15.15 -6.84 26.34
N PRO A 204 -15.81 -5.76 26.77
CA PRO A 204 -15.27 -4.41 26.59
C PRO A 204 -13.90 -4.21 27.25
N ILE A 205 -12.98 -3.52 26.57
CA ILE A 205 -11.72 -3.04 27.14
C ILE A 205 -11.77 -1.50 27.09
N PRO A 206 -11.72 -0.77 28.22
CA PRO A 206 -11.73 0.69 28.18
C PRO A 206 -10.58 1.26 27.34
N ASP A 207 -10.90 2.09 26.35
CA ASP A 207 -9.92 2.78 25.50
C ASP A 207 -9.62 4.18 26.04
N SER A 208 -8.38 4.44 26.43
CA SER A 208 -7.98 5.75 26.99
C SER A 208 -7.83 6.86 25.94
N ILE A 209 -7.88 6.53 24.65
CA ILE A 209 -7.67 7.45 23.53
C ILE A 209 -8.96 7.60 22.71
N PHE A 210 -9.53 6.48 22.26
CA PHE A 210 -10.73 6.45 21.43
C PHE A 210 -11.98 6.22 22.28
N ASN A 211 -12.31 7.21 23.13
CA ASN A 211 -13.56 7.28 23.90
C ASN A 211 -14.29 8.61 23.70
N ASP A 212 -15.52 8.67 24.22
CA ASP A 212 -16.41 9.84 24.16
C ASP A 212 -16.32 10.79 25.38
N GLY A 213 -15.40 10.54 26.31
CA GLY A 213 -15.29 11.26 27.59
C GLY A 213 -16.36 10.89 28.64
N ALA A 214 -17.42 10.18 28.26
CA ALA A 214 -18.43 9.62 29.17
C ALA A 214 -18.13 8.15 29.57
N GLY A 215 -17.06 7.56 29.01
CA GLY A 215 -16.58 6.22 29.30
C GLY A 215 -16.93 5.17 28.24
N ASN A 216 -17.53 5.57 27.11
CA ASN A 216 -17.85 4.66 26.02
C ASN A 216 -16.76 4.70 24.94
N ASN A 217 -16.33 3.53 24.47
CA ASN A 217 -15.39 3.43 23.35
C ASN A 217 -16.06 3.89 22.04
N VAL A 218 -15.33 4.69 21.27
CA VAL A 218 -15.64 5.01 19.87
C VAL A 218 -14.76 4.17 18.94
N ARG A 219 -14.95 4.27 17.62
CA ARG A 219 -14.12 3.51 16.67
C ARG A 219 -12.69 4.06 16.69
N GLN A 220 -11.70 3.17 16.65
CA GLN A 220 -10.29 3.51 16.54
C GLN A 220 -9.96 3.94 15.10
N VAL A 221 -8.87 4.69 14.96
CA VAL A 221 -8.36 5.18 13.66
C VAL A 221 -6.93 4.70 13.45
N THR A 222 -6.58 4.29 12.23
CA THR A 222 -5.21 3.87 11.89
C THR A 222 -4.20 5.01 12.03
N ARG A 223 -2.98 4.71 12.52
CA ARG A 223 -1.86 5.67 12.64
C ARG A 223 -1.29 6.17 11.30
N ARG A 224 -1.80 5.65 10.20
CA ARG A 224 -1.39 5.94 8.83
C ARG A 224 -2.60 5.99 7.92
N ASN A 225 -2.47 6.77 6.87
CA ASN A 225 -3.42 6.89 5.77
C ASN A 225 -3.56 5.56 5.02
N THR A 226 -4.70 5.39 4.35
CA THR A 226 -5.02 4.16 3.61
C THR A 226 -4.41 4.21 2.21
N PRO A 227 -3.49 3.29 1.85
CA PRO A 227 -3.03 3.17 0.46
C PRO A 227 -4.13 2.56 -0.42
N THR A 228 -4.20 2.97 -1.69
CA THR A 228 -5.12 2.33 -2.64
C THR A 228 -4.76 0.88 -2.93
N TYR A 229 -5.77 -0.01 -2.98
CA TYR A 229 -5.61 -1.36 -3.53
C TYR A 229 -5.59 -1.36 -5.08
N ILE A 230 -6.05 -0.29 -5.72
CA ILE A 230 -6.11 -0.22 -7.18
C ILE A 230 -4.68 -0.09 -7.72
N ASN A 231 -4.34 -0.94 -8.69
CA ASN A 231 -2.96 -1.20 -9.14
C ASN A 231 -2.02 -1.78 -8.06
N ALA A 232 -2.49 -2.21 -6.88
CA ALA A 232 -1.57 -2.68 -5.83
C ALA A 232 -0.77 -3.93 -6.24
N ALA A 233 -1.32 -4.74 -7.15
CA ALA A 233 -0.63 -5.86 -7.80
C ALA A 233 0.67 -5.48 -8.52
N LEU A 234 0.88 -4.20 -8.83
CA LEU A 234 2.13 -3.71 -9.41
C LEU A 234 3.25 -3.61 -8.37
N PHE A 235 2.96 -3.47 -7.07
CA PHE A 235 3.99 -3.21 -6.05
C PHE A 235 4.78 -4.47 -5.67
N PHE A 236 6.05 -4.28 -5.29
CA PHE A 236 6.88 -5.34 -4.72
C PHE A 236 6.51 -5.67 -3.26
N THR A 237 6.22 -4.66 -2.43
CA THR A 237 5.57 -4.81 -1.11
C THR A 237 4.43 -3.80 -0.96
N SER A 238 3.37 -4.12 -0.22
CA SER A 238 2.10 -3.35 -0.32
C SER A 238 1.94 -2.18 0.65
N PHE A 239 2.25 -2.37 1.95
CA PHE A 239 2.00 -1.33 2.95
C PHE A 239 2.99 -0.15 2.83
N HIS A 240 2.65 1.01 3.40
CA HIS A 240 3.48 2.23 3.30
C HIS A 240 4.93 2.04 3.80
N ASP A 241 5.15 1.21 4.82
CA ASP A 241 6.47 0.84 5.36
C ASP A 241 7.08 -0.42 4.72
N GLY A 242 6.45 -0.95 3.66
CA GLY A 242 6.84 -2.19 2.97
C GLY A 242 6.70 -3.46 3.83
N ARG A 243 5.86 -3.41 4.88
CA ARG A 243 5.18 -4.62 5.39
C ARG A 243 4.24 -5.19 4.32
N ALA A 244 3.67 -6.35 4.61
CA ALA A 244 3.08 -7.28 3.63
C ALA A 244 4.21 -7.84 2.73
N ASN A 245 4.85 -8.89 3.22
CA ASN A 245 6.06 -9.43 2.61
C ASN A 245 5.76 -10.01 1.21
N ASN A 246 6.67 -9.81 0.26
CA ASN A 246 6.55 -10.28 -1.12
C ASN A 246 6.60 -11.82 -1.25
N VAL A 247 6.89 -12.53 -0.16
CA VAL A 247 6.90 -13.98 -0.05
C VAL A 247 5.81 -14.42 0.93
N PHE A 248 4.69 -14.92 0.42
CA PHE A 248 3.55 -15.34 1.23
C PHE A 248 3.80 -16.68 1.94
N ASN A 249 3.28 -16.81 3.17
CA ASN A 249 3.45 -17.99 4.02
C ASN A 249 2.16 -18.77 4.32
N GLY A 250 1.02 -18.37 3.73
CA GLY A 250 -0.28 -19.03 3.90
C GLY A 250 -1.02 -18.74 5.22
N ALA A 251 -0.39 -18.07 6.20
CA ALA A 251 -0.93 -17.91 7.55
C ALA A 251 -0.90 -16.48 8.11
N ASN A 252 0.02 -15.61 7.68
CA ASN A 252 0.08 -14.21 8.10
C ASN A 252 0.87 -13.30 7.13
N ASN A 253 0.91 -12.00 7.45
CA ASN A 253 1.50 -10.94 6.63
C ASN A 253 3.03 -10.84 6.66
N TRP A 254 3.72 -11.67 7.45
CA TRP A 254 5.15 -11.55 7.72
C TRP A 254 6.05 -12.39 6.80
N GLY A 255 5.48 -13.33 6.06
CA GLY A 255 6.23 -14.18 5.15
C GLY A 255 7.30 -15.01 5.87
N PRO A 256 8.55 -15.07 5.36
CA PRO A 256 9.64 -15.85 5.96
C PRO A 256 10.13 -15.36 7.33
N ALA A 257 9.71 -14.17 7.79
CA ALA A 257 10.10 -13.67 9.11
C ALA A 257 9.43 -14.44 10.27
N ASP A 258 8.26 -15.05 10.03
CA ASP A 258 7.65 -16.01 10.95
C ASP A 258 7.87 -17.44 10.47
N ASP A 259 8.80 -18.15 11.11
CA ASP A 259 9.05 -19.57 10.81
C ASP A 259 7.99 -20.51 11.40
N ASN A 260 7.10 -20.04 12.27
CA ASN A 260 6.00 -20.84 12.82
C ASN A 260 4.77 -20.83 11.90
N ALA A 261 4.76 -19.96 10.87
CA ALA A 261 3.70 -19.89 9.88
C ALA A 261 3.66 -21.18 9.03
N VAL A 262 2.59 -21.96 9.25
CA VAL A 262 2.27 -23.22 8.59
C VAL A 262 0.85 -23.18 8.02
N VAL A 263 0.63 -23.98 6.97
CA VAL A 263 -0.69 -24.44 6.54
C VAL A 263 -0.78 -25.95 6.77
N PHE A 264 -1.99 -26.50 6.75
CA PHE A 264 -2.21 -27.95 6.88
C PHE A 264 -2.58 -28.55 5.53
N ALA A 265 -2.23 -29.81 5.31
CA ALA A 265 -2.62 -30.53 4.11
C ALA A 265 -2.78 -32.02 4.39
N VAL A 266 -3.51 -32.71 3.52
CA VAL A 266 -3.46 -34.17 3.43
C VAL A 266 -2.14 -34.57 2.76
N GLY A 267 -1.36 -35.41 3.44
CA GLY A 267 -0.11 -35.99 2.96
C GLY A 267 -0.35 -37.22 2.07
N GLY A 268 0.68 -37.67 1.35
CA GLY A 268 0.58 -38.79 0.40
C GLY A 268 0.24 -40.16 0.99
N LEU A 269 0.09 -40.28 2.31
CA LEU A 269 -0.36 -41.49 3.01
C LEU A 269 -1.81 -41.37 3.54
N GLY A 270 -2.47 -40.22 3.36
CA GLY A 270 -3.80 -39.92 3.91
C GLY A 270 -3.81 -39.45 5.36
N ASN A 271 -2.67 -39.03 5.91
CA ASN A 271 -2.59 -38.38 7.22
C ASN A 271 -2.53 -36.85 7.07
N LEU A 272 -2.87 -36.11 8.13
CA LEU A 272 -2.61 -34.67 8.16
C LEU A 272 -1.11 -34.38 8.29
N VAL A 273 -0.62 -33.36 7.58
CA VAL A 273 0.73 -32.81 7.66
C VAL A 273 0.70 -31.28 7.75
N SER A 274 1.75 -30.69 8.30
CA SER A 274 1.95 -29.23 8.31
C SER A 274 3.02 -28.83 7.28
N GLU A 275 2.72 -27.85 6.44
CA GLU A 275 3.58 -27.37 5.36
C GLU A 275 3.95 -25.89 5.58
N LYS A 276 5.15 -25.49 5.15
CA LYS A 276 5.66 -24.12 5.25
C LYS A 276 5.81 -23.51 3.85
N PRO A 277 4.73 -23.12 3.16
CA PRO A 277 4.83 -22.49 1.84
C PRO A 277 5.61 -21.16 1.93
N ARG A 278 6.35 -20.81 0.88
CA ARG A 278 7.16 -19.58 0.77
C ARG A 278 7.06 -19.04 -0.67
N ILE A 279 5.93 -18.43 -0.98
CA ILE A 279 5.48 -18.18 -2.35
C ILE A 279 5.86 -16.75 -2.78
N ARG A 280 6.79 -16.59 -3.72
CA ARG A 280 7.30 -15.27 -4.15
C ARG A 280 6.27 -14.53 -5.04
N PHE A 281 6.33 -13.20 -5.03
CA PHE A 281 5.40 -12.26 -5.72
C PHE A 281 3.97 -12.26 -5.16
N ALA A 282 3.81 -12.67 -3.90
CA ALA A 282 2.52 -12.76 -3.22
C ALA A 282 2.35 -11.70 -2.11
N ALA A 283 2.74 -10.46 -2.40
CA ALA A 283 2.63 -9.33 -1.47
C ALA A 283 1.19 -9.02 -1.08
N LEU A 284 0.24 -9.17 -2.02
CA LEU A 284 -1.19 -8.95 -1.80
C LEU A 284 -1.80 -10.02 -0.89
N ALA A 285 -1.41 -11.29 -1.05
CA ALA A 285 -1.83 -12.35 -0.14
C ALA A 285 -1.32 -12.10 1.28
N SER A 286 -0.08 -11.62 1.43
CA SER A 286 0.43 -11.15 2.72
C SER A 286 -0.32 -9.93 3.26
N GLN A 287 -0.70 -8.97 2.40
CA GLN A 287 -1.43 -7.75 2.76
C GLN A 287 -2.81 -8.08 3.35
N ALA A 288 -3.57 -8.91 2.64
CA ALA A 288 -4.91 -9.34 3.01
C ALA A 288 -5.01 -9.99 4.40
N LEU A 289 -3.92 -10.63 4.88
CA LEU A 289 -3.94 -11.34 6.17
C LEU A 289 -3.69 -10.48 7.41
N ALA A 290 -3.43 -9.18 7.28
CA ALA A 290 -3.24 -8.30 8.45
C ALA A 290 -4.55 -7.66 8.97
N PRO A 291 -5.35 -6.92 8.17
CA PRO A 291 -6.52 -6.20 8.67
C PRO A 291 -7.53 -7.08 9.43
N PRO A 292 -7.86 -8.32 8.99
CA PRO A 292 -8.78 -9.20 9.71
C PRO A 292 -8.27 -9.76 11.05
N LEU A 293 -7.06 -9.44 11.51
CA LEU A 293 -6.52 -9.89 12.82
C LEU A 293 -6.13 -8.76 13.79
N THR A 294 -6.10 -7.51 13.36
CA THR A 294 -5.73 -6.36 14.20
C THR A 294 -6.92 -5.85 15.02
N ASP A 295 -6.63 -5.45 16.26
CA ASP A 295 -7.62 -4.90 17.19
C ASP A 295 -8.04 -3.46 16.89
N MET A 296 -7.36 -2.81 15.94
CA MET A 296 -7.64 -1.47 15.46
C MET A 296 -8.54 -1.47 14.20
N GLU A 297 -8.23 -2.31 13.19
CA GLU A 297 -8.87 -2.20 11.87
C GLU A 297 -10.20 -2.97 11.78
N MET A 298 -10.23 -4.29 12.05
CA MET A 298 -11.43 -5.11 11.77
C MET A 298 -11.89 -6.07 12.89
N SER A 299 -11.04 -6.36 13.89
CA SER A 299 -11.25 -7.53 14.77
C SER A 299 -11.20 -7.19 16.26
N TYR A 300 -11.86 -7.99 17.10
CA TYR A 300 -11.64 -7.90 18.55
C TYR A 300 -10.28 -8.52 18.92
N ARG A 301 -9.63 -8.00 19.95
CA ARG A 301 -8.26 -8.37 20.35
C ARG A 301 -8.15 -9.86 20.64
N GLY A 302 -7.19 -10.55 20.01
CA GLY A 302 -6.91 -11.98 20.23
C GLY A 302 -7.54 -12.96 19.22
N ARG A 303 -8.40 -12.49 18.31
CA ARG A 303 -9.00 -13.29 17.22
C ARG A 303 -7.94 -14.00 16.36
N THR A 304 -8.29 -15.14 15.76
CA THR A 304 -7.38 -15.98 14.96
C THR A 304 -8.03 -16.48 13.66
N TRP A 305 -7.21 -16.82 12.65
CA TRP A 305 -7.69 -17.27 11.33
C TRP A 305 -8.63 -18.49 11.35
N PRO A 306 -8.41 -19.54 12.17
CA PRO A 306 -9.34 -20.67 12.26
C PRO A 306 -10.74 -20.28 12.77
N LYS A 307 -10.82 -19.33 13.72
CA LYS A 307 -12.10 -18.75 14.17
C LYS A 307 -12.79 -18.00 13.02
N ILE A 308 -12.04 -17.23 12.23
CA ILE A 308 -12.58 -16.54 11.04
C ILE A 308 -13.12 -17.57 10.03
N GLY A 309 -12.38 -18.64 9.76
CA GLY A 309 -12.82 -19.72 8.88
C GLY A 309 -14.13 -20.36 9.33
N LYS A 310 -14.18 -20.82 10.59
CA LYS A 310 -15.37 -21.46 11.19
C LYS A 310 -16.59 -20.52 11.24
N LYS A 311 -16.38 -19.21 11.41
CA LYS A 311 -17.43 -18.20 11.24
C LYS A 311 -17.87 -18.12 9.78
N MET A 312 -16.98 -17.74 8.85
CA MET A 312 -17.36 -17.42 7.48
C MET A 312 -17.95 -18.62 6.74
N LEU A 313 -17.44 -19.84 6.96
CA LEU A 313 -17.98 -21.06 6.36
C LEU A 313 -19.40 -21.41 6.84
N SER A 314 -19.84 -20.85 7.98
CA SER A 314 -21.22 -20.96 8.48
C SER A 314 -22.17 -19.85 7.99
N LEU A 315 -21.68 -18.92 7.14
CA LEU A 315 -22.43 -17.76 6.65
C LEU A 315 -22.65 -17.79 5.14
N LYS A 316 -23.76 -17.20 4.70
CA LYS A 316 -23.98 -16.87 3.27
C LYS A 316 -23.08 -15.70 2.88
N PRO A 317 -22.30 -15.77 1.77
CA PRO A 317 -21.47 -14.66 1.31
C PRO A 317 -22.30 -13.42 0.99
N LEU A 318 -21.80 -12.26 1.43
CA LEU A 318 -22.38 -10.93 1.19
C LEU A 318 -23.84 -10.78 1.66
N ALA A 319 -24.30 -11.60 2.61
CA ALA A 319 -25.71 -11.69 3.00
C ALA A 319 -26.34 -10.38 3.51
N LYS A 320 -25.54 -9.47 4.07
CA LYS A 320 -26.00 -8.15 4.51
C LYS A 320 -26.20 -7.16 3.36
N GLN A 321 -25.68 -7.45 2.16
CA GLN A 321 -25.43 -6.49 1.07
C GLN A 321 -26.18 -6.88 -0.20
N LYS A 322 -26.69 -5.88 -0.93
CA LYS A 322 -27.11 -6.09 -2.33
C LYS A 322 -25.90 -6.33 -3.22
N VAL A 323 -26.08 -7.14 -4.26
CA VAL A 323 -25.13 -7.35 -5.36
C VAL A 323 -25.89 -7.12 -6.66
N HIS A 324 -25.31 -6.37 -7.60
CA HIS A 324 -25.98 -6.10 -8.88
C HIS A 324 -25.98 -7.35 -9.77
N GLU A 325 -27.07 -7.63 -10.48
CA GLU A 325 -27.18 -8.80 -11.37
C GLU A 325 -26.12 -8.82 -12.49
N GLN A 326 -25.59 -7.65 -12.86
CA GLN A 326 -24.54 -7.48 -13.87
C GLN A 326 -23.18 -7.07 -13.23
N ASP A 327 -22.97 -7.37 -11.95
CA ASP A 327 -21.65 -7.29 -11.30
C ASP A 327 -20.62 -8.07 -12.13
N SER A 328 -19.45 -7.47 -12.38
CA SER A 328 -18.46 -7.99 -13.34
C SER A 328 -17.90 -9.37 -13.00
N VAL A 329 -17.99 -9.79 -11.73
CA VAL A 329 -17.41 -11.03 -11.20
C VAL A 329 -18.49 -12.00 -10.73
N PHE A 330 -19.58 -11.51 -10.15
CA PHE A 330 -20.67 -12.34 -9.63
C PHE A 330 -21.80 -12.58 -10.64
N GLY A 331 -22.05 -11.62 -11.54
CA GLY A 331 -23.09 -11.72 -12.57
C GLY A 331 -22.80 -12.79 -13.62
N PRO A 332 -23.66 -12.98 -14.63
CA PRO A 332 -23.43 -13.92 -15.72
C PRO A 332 -22.11 -13.63 -16.47
N PRO A 333 -21.39 -14.65 -16.98
CA PRO A 333 -20.16 -14.45 -17.74
C PRO A 333 -20.34 -13.47 -18.91
N ASN A 334 -19.58 -12.37 -18.91
CA ASN A 334 -19.71 -11.30 -19.92
C ASN A 334 -18.39 -11.02 -20.65
N THR A 335 -18.42 -11.15 -21.98
CA THR A 335 -17.26 -10.89 -22.87
C THR A 335 -16.81 -9.44 -22.88
N ILE A 336 -17.63 -8.49 -22.41
CA ILE A 336 -17.27 -7.07 -22.25
C ILE A 336 -16.39 -6.85 -21.00
N TYR A 337 -16.48 -7.71 -19.99
CA TYR A 337 -15.82 -7.53 -18.68
C TYR A 337 -14.71 -8.54 -18.37
N GLY A 338 -14.55 -9.61 -19.16
CA GLY A 338 -13.48 -10.62 -18.99
C GLY A 338 -12.08 -10.00 -18.88
N ALA A 339 -11.28 -10.47 -17.92
CA ALA A 339 -10.20 -9.73 -17.25
C ALA A 339 -9.14 -9.14 -18.20
N PRO A 340 -9.29 -7.90 -18.73
CA PRO A 340 -8.70 -7.55 -20.03
C PRO A 340 -7.16 -7.51 -20.05
N ARG A 341 -6.57 -7.43 -18.85
CA ARG A 341 -5.18 -7.08 -18.63
C ARG A 341 -4.40 -8.08 -17.78
N TYR A 342 -5.06 -8.75 -16.84
CA TYR A 342 -4.46 -9.82 -16.05
C TYR A 342 -4.40 -11.13 -16.85
N ASN A 343 -5.50 -11.48 -17.52
CA ASN A 343 -5.54 -12.58 -18.47
C ASN A 343 -6.73 -12.37 -19.43
N PRO A 344 -6.53 -11.93 -20.68
CA PRO A 344 -7.62 -11.64 -21.62
C PRO A 344 -8.42 -12.88 -22.06
N THR A 345 -8.02 -14.09 -21.64
CA THR A 345 -8.78 -15.35 -21.86
C THR A 345 -9.60 -15.78 -20.64
N LEU A 346 -9.52 -15.04 -19.53
CA LEU A 346 -10.21 -15.34 -18.28
C LEU A 346 -11.61 -14.69 -18.29
N PRO A 347 -12.70 -15.46 -18.41
CA PRO A 347 -14.04 -14.91 -18.22
C PRO A 347 -14.18 -14.42 -16.78
N LEU A 348 -14.77 -13.23 -16.61
CA LEU A 348 -15.30 -12.78 -15.34
C LEU A 348 -16.84 -12.88 -15.39
N GLY A 349 -17.45 -13.13 -14.23
CA GLY A 349 -18.83 -13.54 -14.07
C GLY A 349 -18.95 -15.04 -13.82
N LEU A 350 -19.74 -15.43 -12.81
CA LEU A 350 -20.06 -16.83 -12.47
C LEU A 350 -21.57 -17.12 -12.45
N GLY A 351 -22.44 -16.09 -12.54
CA GLY A 351 -23.90 -16.24 -12.46
C GLY A 351 -24.41 -16.60 -11.06
N ILE A 352 -23.72 -16.15 -10.01
CA ILE A 352 -23.97 -16.54 -8.60
C ILE A 352 -24.61 -15.45 -7.74
N VAL A 353 -25.10 -14.36 -8.33
CA VAL A 353 -25.90 -13.35 -7.62
C VAL A 353 -27.23 -13.96 -7.17
N ASP A 354 -27.60 -13.79 -5.90
CA ASP A 354 -28.93 -14.19 -5.43
C ASP A 354 -29.98 -13.14 -5.85
N THR A 355 -30.49 -13.30 -7.06
CA THR A 355 -31.54 -12.45 -7.65
C THR A 355 -32.92 -12.67 -7.04
N ALA A 356 -33.14 -13.79 -6.33
CA ALA A 356 -34.41 -14.10 -5.67
C ALA A 356 -34.62 -13.29 -4.38
N THR A 357 -33.54 -13.01 -3.65
CA THR A 357 -33.54 -12.17 -2.44
C THR A 357 -32.96 -10.77 -2.68
N GLY A 358 -32.25 -10.58 -3.80
CA GLY A 358 -31.49 -9.36 -4.10
C GLY A 358 -30.30 -9.11 -3.19
N LYS A 359 -29.87 -10.11 -2.39
CA LYS A 359 -28.80 -9.98 -1.39
C LYS A 359 -27.89 -11.20 -1.30
N GLY A 360 -26.59 -10.93 -1.30
CA GLY A 360 -25.56 -11.97 -1.24
C GLY A 360 -25.49 -12.87 -2.47
N LEU A 361 -24.79 -13.99 -2.31
CA LEU A 361 -24.54 -14.97 -3.39
C LEU A 361 -25.31 -16.28 -3.16
N THR A 362 -25.57 -17.01 -4.25
CA THR A 362 -26.19 -18.36 -4.21
C THR A 362 -25.18 -19.46 -3.86
N ALA A 363 -23.91 -19.30 -4.22
CA ALA A 363 -22.82 -20.18 -3.83
C ALA A 363 -22.37 -19.88 -2.39
N THR A 364 -21.98 -20.91 -1.63
CA THR A 364 -21.36 -20.73 -0.31
C THR A 364 -19.86 -20.45 -0.41
N TYR A 365 -19.26 -19.98 0.69
CA TYR A 365 -17.79 -19.89 0.79
C TYR A 365 -17.11 -21.26 0.59
N ALA A 366 -17.73 -22.35 1.04
CA ALA A 366 -17.20 -23.69 0.84
C ALA A 366 -17.20 -24.09 -0.63
N ASP A 367 -18.25 -23.77 -1.40
CA ASP A 367 -18.33 -24.08 -2.82
C ASP A 367 -17.29 -23.30 -3.63
N LEU A 368 -17.11 -22.01 -3.31
CA LEU A 368 -16.08 -21.18 -3.92
C LEU A 368 -14.66 -21.67 -3.60
N ILE A 369 -14.39 -22.10 -2.37
CA ILE A 369 -13.09 -22.70 -1.98
C ILE A 369 -12.86 -24.03 -2.72
N LYS A 370 -13.87 -24.89 -2.81
CA LYS A 370 -13.81 -26.17 -3.55
C LYS A 370 -13.55 -25.96 -5.05
N ALA A 371 -14.19 -24.97 -5.66
CA ALA A 371 -13.97 -24.62 -7.06
C ALA A 371 -12.60 -23.96 -7.31
N ALA A 372 -12.07 -23.22 -6.33
CA ALA A 372 -10.82 -22.47 -6.46
C ALA A 372 -9.56 -23.30 -6.15
N PHE A 373 -9.56 -24.12 -5.10
CA PHE A 373 -8.33 -24.64 -4.48
C PHE A 373 -8.21 -26.16 -4.45
N HIS A 374 -6.97 -26.65 -4.53
CA HIS A 374 -6.64 -28.08 -4.63
C HIS A 374 -7.19 -28.86 -3.42
N PRO A 375 -7.93 -29.98 -3.62
CA PRO A 375 -8.62 -30.73 -2.56
C PRO A 375 -7.80 -31.01 -1.30
N ARG A 376 -6.52 -31.36 -1.43
CA ARG A 376 -5.61 -31.65 -0.30
C ARG A 376 -5.53 -30.58 0.82
N TYR A 377 -6.00 -29.34 0.59
CA TYR A 377 -6.02 -28.27 1.59
C TYR A 377 -7.39 -28.07 2.27
N TRP A 378 -8.44 -28.80 1.88
CA TRP A 378 -9.78 -28.69 2.48
C TRP A 378 -10.59 -29.99 2.55
N ASP A 379 -10.22 -31.02 1.80
CA ASP A 379 -10.98 -32.26 1.62
C ASP A 379 -10.55 -33.35 2.61
N GLU A 380 -11.35 -33.52 3.65
CA GLU A 380 -11.12 -34.51 4.69
C GLU A 380 -11.51 -35.93 4.24
N THR A 381 -12.21 -36.09 3.11
CA THR A 381 -12.49 -37.43 2.55
C THR A 381 -11.26 -38.12 1.97
N LEU A 382 -10.15 -37.37 1.82
CA LEU A 382 -8.83 -37.88 1.45
C LEU A 382 -8.06 -38.46 2.66
N LEU A 383 -8.59 -38.35 3.88
CA LEU A 383 -7.95 -38.88 5.08
C LEU A 383 -8.17 -40.39 5.23
N THR A 384 -7.08 -41.11 5.51
CA THR A 384 -7.06 -42.53 5.91
C THR A 384 -6.88 -42.69 7.42
N ALA A 385 -6.38 -41.65 8.10
CA ALA A 385 -6.26 -41.58 9.55
C ALA A 385 -7.34 -40.64 10.12
N ALA A 386 -8.07 -41.09 11.13
CA ALA A 386 -9.07 -40.30 11.83
C ALA A 386 -8.39 -39.20 12.66
N GLN A 387 -8.21 -38.02 12.04
CA GLN A 387 -7.43 -36.90 12.57
C GLN A 387 -8.10 -35.57 12.28
N HIS A 388 -8.08 -34.66 13.25
CA HIS A 388 -8.60 -33.31 13.10
C HIS A 388 -7.64 -32.27 13.70
N LEU A 389 -8.00 -30.98 13.60
CA LEU A 389 -7.20 -29.85 14.09
C LEU A 389 -7.88 -29.13 15.25
N GLU A 390 -7.20 -28.99 16.39
CA GLU A 390 -7.67 -28.20 17.53
C GLU A 390 -6.57 -27.24 18.03
N PHE A 391 -6.91 -26.24 18.86
CA PHE A 391 -5.88 -25.40 19.48
C PHE A 391 -4.97 -26.20 20.41
N VAL A 392 -3.67 -25.85 20.44
CA VAL A 392 -2.72 -26.38 21.43
C VAL A 392 -3.19 -26.12 22.86
N ASP A 393 -3.81 -24.95 23.08
CA ASP A 393 -4.45 -24.52 24.31
C ASP A 393 -5.67 -23.64 23.94
N PRO A 394 -6.92 -24.06 24.21
CA PRO A 394 -8.11 -23.26 23.94
C PRO A 394 -8.16 -21.92 24.70
N SER A 395 -7.48 -21.80 25.83
CA SER A 395 -7.36 -20.54 26.58
C SER A 395 -6.30 -19.59 25.98
N ASN A 396 -5.44 -20.12 25.11
CA ASN A 396 -4.35 -19.38 24.47
C ASN A 396 -4.23 -19.77 22.98
N PRO A 397 -5.21 -19.40 22.14
CA PRO A 397 -5.22 -19.75 20.71
C PRO A 397 -4.04 -19.14 19.94
N ASN A 398 -3.34 -18.16 20.53
CA ASN A 398 -2.06 -17.64 20.06
C ASN A 398 -0.92 -18.69 20.09
N LEU A 399 -1.08 -19.84 20.76
CA LEU A 399 -0.12 -20.95 20.69
C LEU A 399 -0.10 -21.62 19.31
N GLY A 400 -1.23 -21.67 18.61
CA GLY A 400 -1.40 -22.32 17.31
C GLY A 400 -2.31 -23.55 17.37
N LEU A 401 -2.48 -24.22 16.23
CA LEU A 401 -3.19 -25.49 16.11
C LEU A 401 -2.23 -26.69 16.25
N LYS A 402 -2.77 -27.84 16.65
CA LYS A 402 -2.12 -29.16 16.63
C LYS A 402 -3.00 -30.16 15.88
N ILE A 403 -2.36 -31.15 15.27
CA ILE A 403 -3.04 -32.35 14.76
C ILE A 403 -3.29 -33.29 15.95
N VAL A 404 -4.50 -33.81 16.05
CA VAL A 404 -4.92 -34.79 17.08
C VAL A 404 -5.65 -35.96 16.42
N ASN A 405 -5.59 -37.15 17.03
CA ASN A 405 -6.34 -38.32 16.57
C ASN A 405 -7.72 -38.33 17.24
N GLU A 406 -8.75 -38.80 16.54
CA GLU A 406 -10.12 -38.86 17.06
C GLU A 406 -10.30 -39.82 18.25
N THR A 407 -9.34 -40.75 18.45
CA THR A 407 -9.26 -41.60 19.65
C THR A 407 -8.90 -40.84 20.92
N ASP A 408 -8.20 -39.71 20.77
CA ASP A 408 -7.60 -38.94 21.86
C ASP A 408 -8.42 -37.68 22.14
N SER A 409 -8.98 -37.09 21.08
CA SER A 409 -9.95 -36.00 21.09
C SER A 409 -10.91 -36.18 19.90
N PRO A 410 -12.17 -36.63 20.12
CA PRO A 410 -13.14 -36.75 19.04
C PRO A 410 -13.50 -35.38 18.44
N PHE A 411 -13.72 -35.32 17.13
CA PHE A 411 -14.19 -34.09 16.50
C PHE A 411 -15.64 -33.76 16.91
N ASP A 412 -15.88 -32.54 17.40
CA ASP A 412 -17.21 -31.99 17.60
C ASP A 412 -17.38 -30.73 16.73
N PRO A 413 -18.29 -30.72 15.74
CA PRO A 413 -18.51 -29.54 14.90
C PRO A 413 -19.01 -28.34 15.70
N ASN A 414 -19.69 -28.56 16.84
CA ASN A 414 -20.20 -27.50 17.70
C ASN A 414 -19.10 -26.84 18.54
N ASN A 415 -18.00 -27.56 18.80
CA ASN A 415 -16.85 -27.00 19.50
C ASN A 415 -16.14 -26.00 18.57
N THR A 416 -16.18 -24.72 18.96
CA THR A 416 -15.56 -23.60 18.25
C THR A 416 -14.03 -23.65 18.25
N ASN A 417 -13.42 -24.61 18.95
CA ASN A 417 -11.97 -24.81 19.06
C ASN A 417 -11.47 -26.08 18.36
N HIS A 418 -12.38 -26.90 17.84
CA HIS A 418 -12.10 -27.99 16.91
C HIS A 418 -12.41 -27.48 15.50
N PHE A 419 -11.55 -27.78 14.54
CA PHE A 419 -11.58 -27.21 13.19
C PHE A 419 -11.47 -28.29 12.13
N THR A 420 -12.26 -28.14 11.07
CA THR A 420 -12.02 -28.85 9.82
C THR A 420 -10.76 -28.32 9.14
N LEU A 421 -10.20 -29.10 8.21
CA LEU A 421 -9.07 -28.70 7.38
C LEU A 421 -9.37 -27.40 6.59
N MET A 422 -10.61 -27.21 6.14
CA MET A 422 -11.03 -25.98 5.44
C MET A 422 -11.09 -24.76 6.37
N GLU A 423 -11.56 -24.94 7.60
CA GLU A 423 -11.61 -23.86 8.62
C GLU A 423 -10.20 -23.45 9.05
N ALA A 424 -9.33 -24.42 9.32
CA ALA A 424 -7.94 -24.19 9.74
C ALA A 424 -7.10 -23.47 8.67
N ASN A 425 -7.30 -23.80 7.39
CA ASN A 425 -6.59 -23.20 6.26
C ASN A 425 -7.23 -21.92 5.72
N PHE A 426 -8.23 -21.34 6.37
CA PHE A 426 -8.96 -20.20 5.81
C PHE A 426 -8.08 -18.99 5.46
N SER A 427 -6.94 -18.81 6.15
CA SER A 427 -5.91 -17.81 5.80
C SER A 427 -5.26 -18.04 4.43
N LEU A 428 -5.02 -19.30 4.04
CA LEU A 428 -4.45 -19.65 2.74
C LEU A 428 -5.41 -19.24 1.62
N PHE A 429 -6.69 -19.57 1.80
CA PHE A 429 -7.75 -19.25 0.84
C PHE A 429 -8.02 -17.75 0.77
N PHE A 430 -8.16 -17.07 1.92
CA PHE A 430 -8.40 -15.63 1.99
C PHE A 430 -7.29 -14.83 1.31
N GLY A 431 -6.03 -15.11 1.63
CA GLY A 431 -4.88 -14.42 1.06
C GLY A 431 -4.80 -14.61 -0.46
N TRP A 432 -4.92 -15.85 -0.94
CA TRP A 432 -4.88 -16.14 -2.37
C TRP A 432 -6.04 -15.53 -3.15
N ALA A 433 -7.27 -15.65 -2.63
CA ALA A 433 -8.47 -15.16 -3.28
C ALA A 433 -8.44 -13.64 -3.40
N VAL A 434 -8.15 -12.92 -2.31
CA VAL A 434 -8.03 -11.46 -2.31
C VAL A 434 -6.90 -11.00 -3.24
N GLN A 435 -5.74 -11.67 -3.26
CA GLN A 435 -4.69 -11.35 -4.23
C GLN A 435 -5.17 -11.47 -5.68
N LEU A 436 -5.83 -12.58 -6.04
CA LEU A 436 -6.28 -12.78 -7.43
C LEU A 436 -7.35 -11.77 -7.84
N TYR A 437 -8.21 -11.34 -6.91
CA TYR A 437 -9.13 -10.22 -7.14
C TYR A 437 -8.38 -8.88 -7.30
N GLU A 438 -7.47 -8.52 -6.40
CA GLU A 438 -6.68 -7.28 -6.51
C GLU A 438 -5.82 -7.25 -7.80
N MET A 439 -5.44 -8.41 -8.35
CA MET A 439 -4.75 -8.52 -9.63
C MET A 439 -5.60 -8.16 -10.87
N VAL A 440 -6.94 -8.17 -10.80
CA VAL A 440 -7.78 -7.66 -11.91
C VAL A 440 -8.02 -6.13 -11.86
N LEU A 441 -7.70 -5.48 -10.73
CA LEU A 441 -8.06 -4.09 -10.45
C LEU A 441 -6.99 -3.10 -10.95
N ILE A 442 -6.78 -3.08 -12.27
CA ILE A 442 -5.73 -2.28 -12.94
C ILE A 442 -6.31 -1.13 -13.76
N SER A 443 -5.89 0.10 -13.47
CA SER A 443 -6.41 1.34 -14.07
C SER A 443 -5.51 1.82 -15.22
N ASP A 444 -5.64 1.16 -16.36
CA ASP A 444 -4.80 1.29 -17.56
C ASP A 444 -5.44 2.05 -18.74
N ASN A 445 -6.51 2.81 -18.52
CA ASN A 445 -7.23 3.56 -19.55
C ASN A 445 -7.46 5.03 -19.16
N SER A 446 -6.58 5.59 -18.32
CA SER A 446 -6.56 7.02 -18.01
C SER A 446 -6.29 7.87 -19.25
N LYS A 447 -6.57 9.18 -19.19
CA LYS A 447 -6.29 10.10 -20.30
C LYS A 447 -4.82 10.06 -20.73
N PHE A 448 -3.88 9.90 -19.78
CA PHE A 448 -2.47 9.71 -20.06
C PHE A 448 -2.18 8.39 -20.81
N ASP A 449 -2.80 7.27 -20.41
CA ASP A 449 -2.62 6.00 -21.13
C ASP A 449 -3.09 6.10 -22.58
N ARG A 450 -4.24 6.76 -22.81
CA ARG A 450 -4.79 6.94 -24.15
C ARG A 450 -3.94 7.87 -25.01
N PHE A 451 -3.39 8.93 -24.43
CA PHE A 451 -2.42 9.81 -25.07
C PHE A 451 -1.13 9.06 -25.46
N GLN A 452 -0.57 8.26 -24.55
CA GLN A 452 0.62 7.44 -24.81
C GLN A 452 0.37 6.31 -25.82
N GLU A 453 -0.86 5.83 -25.94
CA GLU A 453 -1.31 4.91 -27.00
C GLU A 453 -1.48 5.59 -28.38
N GLY A 454 -1.25 6.90 -28.49
CA GLY A 454 -1.39 7.64 -29.74
C GLY A 454 -2.84 7.82 -30.20
N LYS A 455 -3.83 7.67 -29.30
CA LYS A 455 -5.25 7.85 -29.64
C LYS A 455 -5.54 9.31 -29.96
N THR A 456 -6.28 9.52 -31.03
CA THR A 456 -6.51 10.84 -31.64
C THR A 456 -7.86 11.48 -31.29
N ASP A 457 -8.72 10.78 -30.55
CA ASP A 457 -10.00 11.33 -30.09
C ASP A 457 -9.82 12.44 -29.04
N LEU A 458 -10.83 13.30 -28.90
CA LEU A 458 -10.76 14.48 -28.01
C LEU A 458 -10.57 14.14 -26.53
N ALA A 459 -11.04 12.97 -26.07
CA ALA A 459 -10.84 12.54 -24.68
C ALA A 459 -9.42 12.00 -24.43
N SER A 460 -8.61 11.83 -25.48
CA SER A 460 -7.22 11.38 -25.42
C SER A 460 -6.20 12.49 -25.71
N GLN A 461 -6.63 13.65 -26.21
CA GLN A 461 -5.74 14.78 -26.52
C GLN A 461 -5.39 15.61 -25.28
N PHE A 462 -4.09 15.89 -25.10
CA PHE A 462 -3.61 16.77 -24.05
C PHE A 462 -3.81 18.25 -24.41
N THR A 463 -4.30 19.05 -23.45
CA THR A 463 -4.28 20.51 -23.50
C THR A 463 -2.84 21.02 -23.35
N ASP A 464 -2.62 22.29 -23.67
CA ASP A 464 -1.28 22.89 -23.53
C ASP A 464 -0.87 23.04 -22.05
N GLU A 465 -1.83 23.19 -21.13
CA GLU A 465 -1.60 23.17 -19.68
C GLU A 465 -1.21 21.77 -19.18
N GLU A 466 -1.85 20.70 -19.69
CA GLU A 466 -1.49 19.31 -19.36
C GLU A 466 -0.09 18.93 -19.92
N LYS A 467 0.28 19.43 -21.11
CA LYS A 467 1.63 19.29 -21.67
C LYS A 467 2.66 20.01 -20.80
N GLN A 468 2.38 21.27 -20.43
CA GLN A 468 3.25 22.05 -19.55
C GLN A 468 3.43 21.36 -18.19
N GLY A 469 2.36 20.75 -17.63
CA GLY A 469 2.45 19.97 -16.39
C GLY A 469 3.38 18.75 -16.52
N LEU A 470 3.28 18.01 -17.62
CA LEU A 470 4.19 16.88 -17.92
C LEU A 470 5.65 17.34 -18.10
N GLU A 471 5.86 18.48 -18.77
CA GLU A 471 7.20 19.08 -18.91
C GLU A 471 7.79 19.48 -17.55
N VAL A 472 7.01 20.13 -16.69
CA VAL A 472 7.46 20.49 -15.33
C VAL A 472 7.72 19.23 -14.49
N PHE A 473 6.88 18.19 -14.59
CA PHE A 473 7.08 16.91 -13.90
C PHE A 473 8.40 16.22 -14.30
N ALA A 474 8.75 16.26 -15.59
CA ALA A 474 10.04 15.76 -16.07
C ALA A 474 11.21 16.64 -15.63
N LEU A 475 11.11 17.96 -15.80
CA LEU A 475 12.20 18.92 -15.54
C LEU A 475 12.51 19.12 -14.05
N MET A 476 11.51 18.97 -13.17
CA MET A 476 11.70 19.00 -11.71
C MET A 476 12.16 17.65 -11.14
N GLY A 477 12.33 16.63 -11.98
CA GLY A 477 12.88 15.33 -11.58
C GLY A 477 11.90 14.39 -10.87
N CYS A 478 10.59 14.68 -10.86
CA CYS A 478 9.58 13.86 -10.19
C CYS A 478 9.58 12.40 -10.70
N GLY A 479 9.82 12.22 -12.01
CA GLY A 479 9.97 10.92 -12.67
C GLY A 479 11.17 10.08 -12.22
N ALA A 480 12.10 10.60 -11.40
CA ALA A 480 13.18 9.81 -10.82
C ALA A 480 12.68 8.84 -9.74
N CYS A 481 11.63 9.23 -8.99
CA CYS A 481 10.95 8.36 -8.01
C CYS A 481 9.64 7.79 -8.57
N HIS A 482 8.91 8.58 -9.34
CA HIS A 482 7.63 8.20 -9.97
C HIS A 482 7.86 7.78 -11.42
N SER A 483 8.67 6.75 -11.61
CA SER A 483 9.14 6.29 -12.91
C SER A 483 8.20 5.30 -13.60
N GLY A 484 8.37 5.16 -14.92
CA GLY A 484 7.69 4.18 -15.77
C GLY A 484 6.18 4.40 -15.94
N PRO A 485 5.51 3.54 -16.73
CA PRO A 485 4.05 3.52 -16.83
C PRO A 485 3.33 3.38 -15.48
N GLU A 486 3.96 2.72 -14.50
CA GLU A 486 3.43 2.54 -13.15
C GLU A 486 3.45 3.81 -12.28
N PHE A 487 4.22 4.85 -12.64
CA PHE A 487 4.48 6.04 -11.82
C PHE A 487 5.02 5.73 -10.40
N THR A 488 5.82 4.68 -10.26
CA THR A 488 6.46 4.30 -8.98
C THR A 488 7.73 3.46 -9.19
N GLY A 489 8.82 3.85 -8.52
CA GLY A 489 10.06 3.07 -8.43
C GLY A 489 9.96 1.80 -7.56
N HIS A 490 8.83 1.54 -6.91
CA HIS A 490 8.60 0.33 -6.10
C HIS A 490 7.67 -0.70 -6.78
N SER A 491 7.56 -0.66 -8.12
CA SER A 491 6.89 -1.74 -8.85
C SER A 491 7.73 -3.02 -8.87
N GLN A 492 7.09 -4.17 -9.05
CA GLN A 492 7.77 -5.46 -9.26
C GLN A 492 8.71 -5.37 -10.45
N LYS A 493 8.25 -4.82 -11.58
CA LYS A 493 9.04 -4.58 -12.80
C LYS A 493 10.25 -3.66 -12.54
N ALA A 494 10.10 -2.59 -11.76
CA ALA A 494 11.21 -1.70 -11.40
C ALA A 494 12.26 -2.45 -10.57
N ILE A 495 11.85 -3.13 -9.50
CA ILE A 495 12.73 -3.85 -8.56
C ILE A 495 13.32 -5.15 -9.15
N GLN A 496 12.67 -5.76 -10.14
CA GLN A 496 13.19 -6.90 -10.89
C GLN A 496 14.02 -6.50 -12.11
N SER A 497 14.00 -5.23 -12.53
CA SER A 497 14.91 -4.77 -13.57
C SER A 497 16.35 -4.92 -13.07
N VAL A 498 17.16 -5.70 -13.79
CA VAL A 498 18.54 -5.99 -13.36
C VAL A 498 19.33 -4.70 -13.47
N ASN A 499 19.60 -4.05 -12.33
CA ASN A 499 20.44 -2.86 -12.29
C ASN A 499 21.84 -3.23 -12.85
N PRO A 500 22.23 -2.68 -14.02
CA PRO A 500 23.41 -3.15 -14.75
C PRO A 500 24.72 -2.78 -14.05
N LEU A 501 24.67 -1.90 -13.04
CA LEU A 501 25.81 -1.52 -12.21
C LEU A 501 26.04 -2.49 -11.03
N THR A 502 25.05 -3.33 -10.68
CA THR A 502 25.11 -4.19 -9.48
C THR A 502 24.99 -5.69 -9.76
N GLN A 503 24.46 -6.09 -10.92
CA GLN A 503 24.18 -7.49 -11.30
C GLN A 503 23.32 -8.26 -10.26
N ASN A 504 22.54 -7.56 -9.44
CA ASN A 504 21.73 -8.17 -8.39
C ASN A 504 20.47 -8.83 -8.98
N PRO A 505 20.21 -10.14 -8.76
CA PRO A 505 18.99 -10.80 -9.23
C PRO A 505 17.71 -10.30 -8.51
N PHE A 506 17.85 -9.55 -7.41
CA PHE A 506 16.74 -8.86 -6.75
C PHE A 506 17.14 -7.41 -6.46
N GLY A 507 16.80 -6.47 -7.36
CA GLY A 507 17.05 -5.04 -7.27
C GLY A 507 16.23 -4.32 -6.19
N ALA A 508 16.01 -4.96 -5.04
CA ALA A 508 15.35 -4.37 -3.87
C ALA A 508 16.35 -3.71 -2.89
N ILE A 509 17.66 -3.85 -3.12
CA ILE A 509 18.72 -3.12 -2.41
C ILE A 509 19.55 -2.35 -3.42
N GLY A 510 19.57 -1.02 -3.26
CA GLY A 510 20.25 -0.05 -4.12
C GLY A 510 21.52 0.53 -3.52
N VAL A 511 22.17 1.43 -4.27
CA VAL A 511 23.31 2.22 -3.80
C VAL A 511 23.16 3.67 -4.25
N GLU A 512 22.92 4.58 -3.30
CA GLU A 512 22.74 6.02 -3.57
C GLU A 512 23.95 6.84 -3.11
N PHE A 513 24.32 7.86 -3.88
CA PHE A 513 25.35 8.83 -3.48
C PHE A 513 24.75 9.95 -2.63
N GLN A 514 25.21 10.08 -1.38
CA GLN A 514 24.90 11.25 -0.54
C GLN A 514 26.06 12.25 -0.50
N PRO A 515 25.85 13.55 -0.83
CA PRO A 515 26.90 14.58 -0.79
C PRO A 515 27.60 14.75 0.57
N LYS A 516 26.96 14.36 1.68
CA LYS A 516 27.51 14.48 3.06
C LYS A 516 28.18 13.22 3.59
N PHE A 517 27.82 12.04 3.06
CA PHE A 517 28.17 10.75 3.68
C PHE A 517 28.83 9.76 2.71
N GLY A 518 28.84 10.07 1.41
CA GLY A 518 29.27 9.16 0.35
C GLY A 518 28.16 8.18 -0.04
N ASN A 519 28.55 7.08 -0.70
CA ASN A 519 27.61 6.04 -1.10
C ASN A 519 26.98 5.36 0.13
N SER A 520 25.66 5.15 0.08
CA SER A 520 24.81 4.53 1.11
C SER A 520 24.00 3.38 0.48
N PHE A 521 23.63 2.36 1.26
CA PHE A 521 22.66 1.35 0.80
C PHE A 521 21.23 1.80 1.11
N VAL A 522 20.30 1.50 0.21
CA VAL A 522 18.87 1.82 0.34
C VAL A 522 17.99 0.62 0.00
N ASP A 523 16.78 0.55 0.55
CA ASP A 523 15.73 -0.31 0.01
C ASP A 523 15.08 0.42 -1.18
N GLU A 524 15.12 -0.15 -2.38
CA GLU A 524 14.76 0.58 -3.62
C GLU A 524 13.27 0.98 -3.67
N GLY A 525 13.00 2.20 -4.13
CA GLY A 525 11.66 2.79 -4.14
C GLY A 525 11.06 3.06 -2.75
N ILE A 526 11.87 3.10 -1.68
CA ILE A 526 11.43 3.40 -0.31
C ILE A 526 12.26 4.55 0.27
N TYR A 527 11.67 5.75 0.40
CA TYR A 527 12.41 6.99 0.67
C TYR A 527 11.82 7.83 1.80
N ASN A 528 12.69 8.53 2.54
CA ASN A 528 12.28 9.56 3.52
C ASN A 528 12.27 10.92 2.82
N ILE A 529 11.08 11.51 2.65
CA ILE A 529 10.88 12.83 2.03
C ILE A 529 10.62 13.95 3.04
N GLY A 530 10.70 13.66 4.35
CA GLY A 530 10.60 14.67 5.40
C GLY A 530 9.18 15.17 5.71
N VAL A 531 8.16 14.30 5.60
CA VAL A 531 6.75 14.59 5.95
C VAL A 531 6.59 14.96 7.44
N ARG A 532 7.16 14.13 8.32
CA ARG A 532 7.38 14.33 9.76
C ARG A 532 8.88 14.14 10.08
N PRO A 533 9.37 14.46 11.29
CA PRO A 533 10.65 13.97 11.80
C PRO A 533 10.72 12.43 11.85
N THR A 534 11.92 11.85 11.66
CA THR A 534 12.16 10.40 11.73
C THR A 534 11.70 9.75 13.05
N GLY A 535 11.73 10.50 14.16
CA GLY A 535 11.34 9.98 15.48
C GLY A 535 9.84 9.72 15.64
N ASP A 536 9.02 10.37 14.82
CA ASP A 536 7.55 10.30 14.89
C ASP A 536 7.05 9.05 14.16
N ASP A 537 7.62 8.73 13.00
CA ASP A 537 7.41 7.43 12.35
C ASP A 537 8.71 6.92 11.74
N VAL A 538 9.17 5.77 12.26
CA VAL A 538 10.39 5.09 11.79
C VAL A 538 10.23 4.42 10.43
N GLY A 539 9.00 4.26 9.94
CA GLY A 539 8.70 3.68 8.62
C GLY A 539 9.37 2.33 8.40
N ARG A 540 10.12 2.21 7.29
CA ARG A 540 10.86 1.01 6.87
C ARG A 540 11.91 0.51 7.87
N ALA A 541 12.40 1.35 8.79
CA ALA A 541 13.29 0.96 9.88
C ALA A 541 12.58 0.27 11.05
N GLY A 542 11.24 0.13 10.99
CA GLY A 542 10.50 -0.69 11.94
C GLY A 542 10.98 -2.14 11.96
N PHE A 543 10.72 -2.81 13.07
CA PHE A 543 10.95 -4.24 13.24
C PHE A 543 9.65 -5.01 13.01
N THR A 544 9.76 -6.33 12.79
CA THR A 544 8.65 -7.28 12.83
C THR A 544 8.17 -7.49 14.28
N LEU A 545 7.74 -6.39 14.92
CA LEU A 545 7.00 -6.44 16.17
C LEU A 545 5.67 -7.12 15.89
N THR A 546 5.34 -8.15 16.68
CA THR A 546 4.02 -8.76 16.66
C THR A 546 2.97 -7.69 16.97
N PHE A 547 2.03 -7.45 16.05
CA PHE A 547 0.96 -6.46 16.24
C PHE A 547 0.05 -6.76 17.44
N ASP A 548 0.04 -8.02 17.89
CA ASP A 548 -0.34 -8.35 19.27
C ASP A 548 0.92 -8.34 20.15
N SER A 549 0.99 -7.39 21.09
CA SER A 549 2.08 -7.30 22.08
C SER A 549 2.16 -8.51 23.04
N GLN A 550 1.14 -9.38 23.03
CA GLN A 550 1.02 -10.59 23.83
C GLN A 550 1.11 -11.89 23.00
N ARG A 551 1.33 -11.83 21.67
CA ARG A 551 1.63 -13.03 20.84
C ARG A 551 3.02 -13.60 21.15
N LYS A 552 3.06 -14.45 22.18
CA LYS A 552 4.20 -15.23 22.71
C LYS A 552 5.40 -14.37 23.19
N PRO A 553 5.76 -14.41 24.49
CA PRO A 553 7.03 -13.86 24.97
C PRO A 553 8.24 -14.34 24.16
N ALA A 554 8.26 -15.63 23.78
CA ALA A 554 9.32 -16.25 22.98
C ALA A 554 9.44 -15.76 21.51
N LEU A 555 8.53 -14.91 21.02
CA LEU A 555 8.68 -14.22 19.72
C LEU A 555 9.35 -12.84 19.87
N ARG A 556 9.36 -12.24 21.07
CA ARG A 556 10.03 -10.96 21.33
C ARG A 556 11.55 -11.05 21.08
N ASP A 557 12.13 -12.23 21.29
CA ASP A 557 13.56 -12.52 21.06
C ASP A 557 13.93 -12.72 19.58
N ARG A 558 12.96 -12.66 18.65
CA ARG A 558 13.15 -12.88 17.20
C ARG A 558 12.59 -11.76 16.33
N THR A 559 12.61 -10.52 16.82
CA THR A 559 12.24 -9.34 16.02
C THR A 559 13.32 -9.03 14.98
N PHE A 560 12.99 -9.14 13.69
CA PHE A 560 13.88 -8.77 12.59
C PHE A 560 13.53 -7.38 12.04
N PRO A 561 14.48 -6.64 11.43
CA PRO A 561 14.15 -5.43 10.69
C PRO A 561 13.24 -5.72 9.49
N ILE A 562 12.35 -4.78 9.15
CA ILE A 562 11.53 -4.87 7.93
C ILE A 562 12.36 -4.56 6.66
N SER A 563 13.42 -3.76 6.80
CA SER A 563 14.35 -3.42 5.70
C SER A 563 15.22 -4.60 5.24
N PHE A 564 15.28 -4.79 3.91
CA PHE A 564 16.21 -5.72 3.26
C PHE A 564 17.68 -5.28 3.43
N THR A 565 17.96 -3.98 3.36
CA THR A 565 19.29 -3.41 3.65
C THR A 565 19.78 -3.79 5.05
N LEU A 566 18.93 -3.64 6.08
CA LEU A 566 19.30 -4.00 7.46
C LEU A 566 19.46 -5.51 7.65
N LEU A 567 18.56 -6.32 7.08
CA LEU A 567 18.67 -7.77 7.07
C LEU A 567 19.97 -8.25 6.40
N ALA A 568 20.34 -7.69 5.27
CA ALA A 568 21.56 -8.04 4.54
C ALA A 568 22.83 -7.61 5.31
N GLN A 569 22.82 -6.45 5.96
CA GLN A 569 23.93 -5.98 6.81
C GLN A 569 24.10 -6.79 8.11
N LEU A 570 23.01 -7.37 8.66
CA LEU A 570 23.08 -8.30 9.79
C LEU A 570 23.75 -9.63 9.41
N GLY A 571 23.68 -10.03 8.13
CA GLY A 571 24.41 -11.17 7.58
C GLY A 571 24.15 -12.47 8.36
N ALA A 572 25.21 -13.14 8.82
CA ALA A 572 25.12 -14.41 9.54
C ALA A 572 24.33 -14.35 10.88
N LYS A 573 23.98 -13.15 11.40
CA LYS A 573 23.05 -13.01 12.53
C LYS A 573 21.59 -13.31 12.15
N VAL A 574 21.25 -13.28 10.86
CA VAL A 574 19.94 -13.66 10.34
C VAL A 574 19.89 -15.19 10.15
N PRO A 575 18.83 -15.89 10.61
CA PRO A 575 18.67 -17.33 10.41
C PRO A 575 18.73 -17.74 8.93
N ALA A 576 19.22 -18.95 8.65
CA ALA A 576 19.40 -19.44 7.29
C ALA A 576 18.10 -19.43 6.46
N TYR A 577 16.98 -19.84 7.07
CA TYR A 577 15.65 -19.86 6.43
C TYR A 577 15.15 -18.47 6.00
N LEU A 578 15.61 -17.39 6.66
CA LEU A 578 15.23 -16.02 6.33
C LEU A 578 16.21 -15.42 5.32
N ARG A 579 17.51 -15.75 5.42
CA ARG A 579 18.54 -15.27 4.49
C ARG A 579 18.30 -15.66 3.02
N GLU A 580 17.62 -16.76 2.74
CA GLU A 580 17.23 -17.16 1.37
C GLU A 580 16.29 -16.15 0.66
N PHE A 581 15.62 -15.30 1.45
CA PHE A 581 14.68 -14.28 0.98
C PHE A 581 15.22 -12.85 1.18
N VAL A 582 16.48 -12.71 1.59
CA VAL A 582 17.18 -11.42 1.74
C VAL A 582 18.12 -11.23 0.54
N PRO A 583 17.94 -10.19 -0.28
CA PRO A 583 18.87 -9.88 -1.37
C PRO A 583 20.31 -9.69 -0.85
N PRO A 584 21.33 -10.11 -1.62
CA PRO A 584 22.71 -9.78 -1.29
C PRO A 584 22.95 -8.27 -1.39
N LEU A 585 23.89 -7.75 -0.60
CA LEU A 585 24.36 -6.37 -0.76
C LEU A 585 25.07 -6.22 -2.12
N PRO A 586 24.75 -5.19 -2.93
CA PRO A 586 25.51 -4.83 -4.12
C PRO A 586 27.02 -4.65 -3.87
N ALA A 587 27.83 -4.90 -4.90
CA ALA A 587 29.28 -4.70 -4.85
C ALA A 587 29.63 -3.22 -4.59
N THR A 588 30.26 -2.95 -3.45
CA THR A 588 30.55 -1.57 -2.99
C THR A 588 31.89 -1.04 -3.50
N PRO A 589 31.93 0.21 -4.02
CA PRO A 589 33.17 0.98 -4.08
C PRO A 589 33.82 1.15 -2.69
N LYS A 590 35.14 1.27 -2.64
CA LYS A 590 35.87 1.49 -1.38
C LYS A 590 35.42 2.80 -0.72
N GLY A 591 35.00 2.72 0.55
CA GLY A 591 34.67 3.90 1.37
C GLY A 591 33.19 4.07 1.74
N VAL A 592 32.29 3.20 1.25
CA VAL A 592 30.88 3.14 1.70
C VAL A 592 30.80 3.08 3.23
N LYS A 593 30.07 4.01 3.83
CA LYS A 593 29.71 3.96 5.26
C LYS A 593 28.37 3.24 5.41
N ARG A 594 28.15 2.59 6.55
CA ARG A 594 26.83 2.06 6.94
C ARG A 594 25.89 3.21 7.33
N SER A 595 25.42 3.91 6.32
CA SER A 595 24.34 4.90 6.41
C SER A 595 23.05 4.18 6.06
N GLU A 596 22.14 4.13 7.02
CA GLU A 596 20.89 3.36 6.96
C GLU A 596 19.73 4.31 6.65
N MET A 597 19.58 4.73 5.38
CA MET A 597 18.54 5.68 4.93
C MET A 597 17.09 5.12 4.95
N VAL A 598 16.84 4.13 5.81
CA VAL A 598 15.58 3.41 5.92
C VAL A 598 14.68 3.96 7.04
N GLN A 599 15.20 4.87 7.87
CA GLN A 599 14.44 5.47 8.97
C GLN A 599 13.55 6.61 8.49
N GLY A 600 12.25 6.54 8.79
CA GLY A 600 11.23 7.44 8.24
C GLY A 600 11.05 7.32 6.73
N ALA A 601 11.48 6.21 6.15
CA ALA A 601 11.37 5.93 4.73
C ALA A 601 10.11 5.11 4.43
N PHE A 602 9.43 5.46 3.33
CA PHE A 602 8.16 4.86 2.92
C PHE A 602 8.14 4.56 1.42
N LYS A 603 7.40 3.52 1.04
CA LYS A 603 7.18 3.13 -0.36
C LYS A 603 6.64 4.31 -1.17
N VAL A 604 7.29 4.59 -2.30
CA VAL A 604 6.80 5.54 -3.29
C VAL A 604 5.46 5.04 -3.85
N PRO A 605 4.34 5.76 -3.66
CA PRO A 605 3.05 5.36 -4.23
C PRO A 605 3.04 5.56 -5.75
N SER A 606 2.13 4.86 -6.44
CA SER A 606 1.78 5.25 -7.81
C SER A 606 1.03 6.58 -7.78
N LEU A 607 1.18 7.40 -8.83
CA LEU A 607 0.38 8.62 -9.03
C LEU A 607 -0.89 8.38 -9.85
N ARG A 608 -1.20 7.12 -10.19
CA ARG A 608 -2.45 6.75 -10.88
C ARG A 608 -3.65 6.95 -9.96
N ASN A 609 -4.66 7.65 -10.48
CA ASN A 609 -5.85 8.09 -9.75
C ASN A 609 -5.56 9.04 -8.56
N VAL A 610 -4.40 9.73 -8.53
CA VAL A 610 -4.00 10.55 -7.37
C VAL A 610 -5.00 11.66 -7.01
N ASP A 611 -5.73 12.23 -7.97
CA ASP A 611 -6.78 13.23 -7.74
C ASP A 611 -8.01 12.65 -6.97
N LEU A 612 -8.16 11.32 -6.92
CA LEU A 612 -9.23 10.62 -6.20
C LEU A 612 -8.83 10.13 -4.79
N THR A 613 -7.52 10.04 -4.50
CA THR A 613 -6.97 9.36 -3.30
C THR A 613 -6.35 10.34 -2.31
N GLY A 614 -7.00 11.50 -2.10
CA GLY A 614 -6.67 12.42 -1.01
C GLY A 614 -7.36 12.02 0.31
N PRO A 615 -6.82 12.41 1.48
CA PRO A 615 -5.64 13.27 1.66
C PRO A 615 -4.33 12.52 1.43
N TYR A 616 -3.21 13.25 1.46
CA TYR A 616 -1.93 12.82 0.88
C TYR A 616 -0.85 12.49 1.90
N PHE A 617 0.15 11.73 1.44
CA PHE A 617 1.22 11.10 2.22
C PHE A 617 0.74 9.99 3.17
N HIS A 618 1.70 9.23 3.73
CA HIS A 618 1.46 8.07 4.59
C HIS A 618 0.71 8.39 5.90
N ASN A 619 0.58 9.67 6.26
CA ASN A 619 -0.13 10.15 7.44
C ASN A 619 -1.32 11.05 7.09
N GLY A 620 -1.67 11.22 5.80
CA GLY A 620 -2.83 12.00 5.36
C GLY A 620 -2.76 13.49 5.73
N SER A 621 -1.59 14.04 6.05
CA SER A 621 -1.45 15.38 6.65
C SER A 621 -1.62 16.56 5.67
N VAL A 622 -1.99 16.30 4.41
CA VAL A 622 -2.06 17.28 3.33
C VAL A 622 -3.31 17.07 2.49
N GLY A 623 -4.13 18.10 2.30
CA GLY A 623 -5.49 17.96 1.76
C GLY A 623 -5.63 18.09 0.24
N THR A 624 -4.71 18.78 -0.45
CA THR A 624 -4.82 19.05 -1.90
C THR A 624 -3.53 18.76 -2.67
N LEU A 625 -3.65 18.52 -3.99
CA LEU A 625 -2.51 18.37 -4.89
C LEU A 625 -1.62 19.63 -4.90
N THR A 626 -2.21 20.83 -4.81
CA THR A 626 -1.43 22.08 -4.68
C THR A 626 -0.59 22.07 -3.41
N GLN A 627 -1.16 21.73 -2.25
CA GLN A 627 -0.41 21.65 -0.99
C GLN A 627 0.68 20.56 -1.01
N MET A 628 0.52 19.51 -1.82
CA MET A 628 1.54 18.50 -2.09
C MET A 628 2.67 19.06 -2.98
N ILE A 629 2.35 19.88 -3.98
CA ILE A 629 3.36 20.57 -4.80
C ILE A 629 4.14 21.56 -3.93
N ASP A 630 3.45 22.40 -3.13
CA ASP A 630 4.09 23.34 -2.19
C ASP A 630 5.09 22.62 -1.27
N PHE A 631 4.79 21.38 -0.85
CA PHE A 631 5.66 20.54 -0.02
C PHE A 631 6.96 20.18 -0.74
N TYR A 632 6.92 19.83 -2.02
CA TYR A 632 8.13 19.59 -2.81
C TYR A 632 8.84 20.92 -3.16
N THR A 633 8.10 21.99 -3.45
CA THR A 633 8.67 23.34 -3.66
C THR A 633 9.53 23.80 -2.47
N ARG A 634 9.09 23.55 -1.22
CA ARG A 634 9.88 23.83 -0.01
C ARG A 634 10.94 22.78 0.35
N GLY A 635 11.09 21.68 -0.40
CA GLY A 635 12.02 20.60 -0.06
C GLY A 635 11.64 19.82 1.20
N GLY A 636 10.33 19.59 1.40
CA GLY A 636 9.76 18.87 2.55
C GLY A 636 9.56 19.74 3.81
N ASN A 637 8.80 19.23 4.77
CA ASN A 637 8.49 19.94 6.02
C ASN A 637 9.71 19.98 6.97
N PHE A 638 10.39 18.84 7.11
CA PHE A 638 11.42 18.58 8.14
C PHE A 638 12.81 18.16 7.61
N PRO A 639 13.38 18.78 6.56
CA PRO A 639 14.68 18.35 6.01
C PRO A 639 15.84 18.51 7.01
N LYS A 640 15.75 19.43 7.99
CA LYS A 640 16.75 19.58 9.06
C LYS A 640 16.69 18.46 10.09
N ALA A 641 15.50 18.03 10.52
CA ALA A 641 15.34 16.95 11.49
C ALA A 641 15.69 15.58 10.87
N ASN A 642 15.34 15.38 9.60
CA ASN A 642 15.65 14.18 8.84
C ASN A 642 17.05 14.16 8.21
N ALA A 643 17.96 15.10 8.54
CA ALA A 643 19.22 15.33 7.81
C ALA A 643 20.26 14.18 7.78
N LYS A 644 19.95 13.01 8.35
CA LYS A 644 20.70 11.74 8.24
C LYS A 644 20.07 10.73 7.26
N ASN A 645 18.76 10.85 7.03
CA ASN A 645 17.91 9.83 6.40
C ASN A 645 17.13 10.37 5.18
N LEU A 646 16.94 11.70 5.11
CA LEU A 646 16.26 12.38 4.00
C LEU A 646 16.93 12.03 2.67
N HIS A 647 16.12 11.66 1.69
CA HIS A 647 16.60 11.33 0.35
C HIS A 647 17.29 12.55 -0.32
N PRO A 648 18.49 12.39 -0.93
CA PRO A 648 19.29 13.52 -1.39
C PRO A 648 18.71 14.31 -2.56
N ALA A 649 17.70 13.79 -3.27
CA ALA A 649 16.98 14.54 -4.30
C ALA A 649 15.90 15.48 -3.73
N ILE A 650 15.57 15.38 -2.43
CA ILE A 650 14.57 16.24 -1.78
C ILE A 650 15.22 17.58 -1.41
N VAL A 651 15.10 18.52 -2.35
CA VAL A 651 15.65 19.89 -2.29
C VAL A 651 14.55 20.91 -2.55
N GLN A 652 14.80 22.20 -2.25
CA GLN A 652 13.88 23.27 -2.64
C GLN A 652 13.87 23.45 -4.17
N LEU A 653 12.68 23.40 -4.76
CA LEU A 653 12.46 23.61 -6.19
C LEU A 653 12.20 25.10 -6.44
N PHE A 654 13.26 25.91 -6.37
CA PHE A 654 13.18 27.37 -6.54
C PHE A 654 12.53 27.81 -7.87
N GLN A 655 12.52 26.94 -8.88
CA GLN A 655 11.87 27.13 -10.18
C GLN A 655 10.33 27.10 -10.10
N LEU A 656 9.76 26.61 -9.02
CA LEU A 656 8.31 26.61 -8.76
C LEU A 656 7.88 27.74 -7.81
N GLN A 657 8.81 28.42 -7.14
CA GLN A 657 8.47 29.45 -6.15
C GLN A 657 7.81 30.67 -6.80
N ASP A 658 6.69 31.08 -6.22
CA ASP A 658 5.76 32.09 -6.72
C ASP A 658 5.21 31.80 -8.15
N GLN A 659 5.26 30.53 -8.61
CA GLN A 659 4.83 30.10 -9.96
C GLN A 659 3.47 29.38 -9.94
N GLU A 660 2.41 30.07 -9.53
CA GLU A 660 1.04 29.52 -9.46
C GLU A 660 0.60 28.82 -10.76
N GLY A 661 0.99 29.35 -11.93
CA GLY A 661 0.70 28.75 -13.23
C GLY A 661 1.37 27.37 -13.44
N LEU A 662 2.60 27.18 -12.93
CA LEU A 662 3.29 25.88 -13.01
C LEU A 662 2.73 24.89 -11.98
N HIS A 663 2.33 25.36 -10.79
CA HIS A 663 1.59 24.56 -9.82
C HIS A 663 0.25 24.07 -10.42
N ARG A 664 -0.49 24.96 -11.10
CA ARG A 664 -1.75 24.61 -11.77
C ARG A 664 -1.54 23.61 -12.91
N ALA A 665 -0.56 23.85 -13.78
CA ALA A 665 -0.19 22.93 -14.85
C ALA A 665 0.16 21.53 -14.35
N MET A 666 0.94 21.44 -13.26
CA MET A 666 1.25 20.17 -12.59
C MET A 666 -0.02 19.45 -12.10
N VAL A 667 -0.95 20.14 -11.43
CA VAL A 667 -2.24 19.56 -11.01
C VAL A 667 -3.04 19.05 -12.22
N SER A 668 -3.10 19.83 -13.30
CA SER A 668 -3.78 19.47 -14.54
C SER A 668 -3.15 18.23 -15.19
N PHE A 669 -1.82 18.10 -15.20
CA PHE A 669 -1.15 16.86 -15.62
C PHE A 669 -1.49 15.67 -14.71
N LEU A 670 -1.39 15.81 -13.38
CA LEU A 670 -1.65 14.71 -12.45
C LEU A 670 -3.09 14.17 -12.58
N ARG A 671 -4.05 15.02 -12.95
CA ARG A 671 -5.44 14.61 -13.26
C ARG A 671 -5.56 13.70 -14.47
N THR A 672 -4.67 13.83 -15.46
CA THR A 672 -4.66 12.93 -16.63
C THR A 672 -4.34 11.48 -16.27
N LEU A 673 -3.80 11.22 -15.07
CA LEU A 673 -3.49 9.88 -14.54
C LEU A 673 -4.70 9.19 -13.89
N THR A 674 -5.88 9.81 -13.92
CA THR A 674 -7.14 9.24 -13.41
C THR A 674 -7.82 8.41 -14.49
N ASP A 675 -8.25 7.20 -14.13
CA ASP A 675 -9.05 6.33 -14.99
C ASP A 675 -10.54 6.54 -14.71
N GLU A 676 -11.31 6.91 -15.73
CA GLU A 676 -12.74 7.17 -15.63
C GLU A 676 -13.53 5.95 -15.11
N ARG A 677 -13.02 4.72 -15.29
CA ARG A 677 -13.66 3.52 -14.72
C ARG A 677 -13.56 3.48 -13.20
N VAL A 678 -12.43 3.93 -12.65
CA VAL A 678 -12.22 4.05 -11.19
C VAL A 678 -13.09 5.16 -10.61
N GLN A 679 -13.17 6.30 -11.32
CA GLN A 679 -13.96 7.45 -10.88
C GLN A 679 -15.47 7.17 -10.85
N ASN A 680 -15.96 6.32 -11.76
CA ASN A 680 -17.38 6.02 -11.94
C ASN A 680 -17.76 4.60 -11.47
N GLU A 681 -16.91 3.93 -10.67
CA GLU A 681 -17.17 2.59 -10.09
C GLU A 681 -17.57 1.53 -11.15
N GLN A 682 -16.98 1.62 -12.35
CA GLN A 682 -17.24 0.74 -13.48
C GLN A 682 -16.28 -0.45 -13.53
N ALA A 683 -16.71 -1.56 -14.14
CA ALA A 683 -15.93 -2.79 -14.28
C ALA A 683 -14.48 -2.55 -14.78
N PRO A 684 -13.47 -3.15 -14.12
CA PRO A 684 -13.54 -4.16 -13.06
C PRO A 684 -13.70 -3.61 -11.62
N PHE A 685 -13.92 -2.30 -11.45
CA PHE A 685 -13.97 -1.61 -10.15
C PHE A 685 -15.36 -1.55 -9.51
N ASP A 686 -16.38 -2.14 -10.15
CA ASP A 686 -17.72 -2.30 -9.60
C ASP A 686 -17.74 -3.22 -8.37
N HIS A 687 -18.71 -3.02 -7.48
CA HIS A 687 -18.75 -3.70 -6.19
C HIS A 687 -20.16 -3.87 -5.61
N PRO A 688 -20.32 -4.76 -4.60
CA PRO A 688 -21.53 -4.83 -3.78
C PRO A 688 -21.88 -3.52 -3.07
N GLU A 689 -23.13 -3.43 -2.61
CA GLU A 689 -23.56 -2.42 -1.63
C GLU A 689 -22.69 -2.50 -0.37
N LEU A 690 -22.33 -1.36 0.23
CA LEU A 690 -21.52 -1.30 1.43
C LEU A 690 -22.05 -0.22 2.38
N PHE A 691 -22.19 -0.56 3.66
CA PHE A 691 -22.60 0.40 4.70
C PHE A 691 -21.36 0.87 5.45
N VAL A 692 -20.79 2.00 5.02
CA VAL A 692 -19.62 2.60 5.66
C VAL A 692 -19.99 3.05 7.09
N PRO A 693 -19.30 2.56 8.15
CA PRO A 693 -19.69 2.83 9.54
C PRO A 693 -19.33 4.22 10.11
#